data_AF-X6NN14-F1
#
_entry.id   AF-X6NN14-F1
#
_cell.length_a   1.000
_cell.length_b   1.000
_cell.length_c   1.000
_cell.angle_alpha   90.00
_cell.angle_beta   90.00
_cell.angle_gamma   90.00
#
_symmetry.space_group_name_H-M   'P 1'
#
loop_
_entity.id
_entity.type
_entity.pdbx_description
1 polymer ?
#
loop_
_entity_poly.entity_id
_entity_poly.type
_entity_poly.pdbx_seq_one_letter_code
_entity_poly.pdbx_strand_id
1 'polypeptide(L)'
;MRLFEWFGGKVEKAIILQIWKDSNQFYTEALTKLKQICSFDSINEFKQDNKVKIMKELCLHIFWNLLKYPKDLKYRQISSKYLYNNLQSKCHQVGENMDKIVGHMEQLLQRFGFEKYNDDNWYYSNGNINLLWLWTCYQLFSEEQIMYYLWFVHFVVIHDLQIMYKIRFTIPRMVCILLNGKWKDYESVFDYQHRTIMLFDKNKLKIKSLQVGNPKRSSLEFNVHIQWYNHSDISQTHTKWACLILNRTWHFRMANCFDRDDLSYCCSEFNSFHVFWKIKATETLREPMNPYSTTLKQGIQHIKDKFQMRSHFLFGGDKLITSKCDFEQWKPRIETNKNNGDILLHDIYKYFFGYPSIQVYWEIECRYIVPYERTIATERTNLPENDELSVEFISSNEKPTFNPLLYECDFHKVKTIEDTLHSKLIRNNYLQKLLHEIIKNNYLRDLITHQHTKNKQEKKQIYERIKQQINYKEEDKNGKLILNDKILTILNELKILYHDDIHKHMGYPLQLHHICAILLYCGKSCNAEFSYDQIKFRHQKWPYLDSCLLDAIGILGSYERVEESEIELYCGLKRVRLDNVEKEINAGYFISYVSTSDDIEVAKMFRGSHGCILHFHPSMRRANGIFSCDVSWISPFKHEREILFSRSRIMFDTSEKLHKERLIWNAKVEDEDEHTQMILLTSAMYDRYIQQTMQLSAMWNHSIDLNLIYLLLSKLQISMERLNGLNKVLLAFDAWKKQNNNEQRYEEIKSEFVNNRCCNDAINLFSIFLFEKNVLHTTVIEYATAATLSQGSPFVERDKYKNRVKDLIWSKQTFFC
;
A
#
# COMPACT_ATOMS: atom_id res chain seq x y z
N MET A 1 -10.76 21.19 -6.37
CA MET A 1 -9.65 22.05 -5.90
C MET A 1 -8.29 21.37 -6.02
N ARG A 2 -8.05 20.18 -5.47
CA ARG A 2 -6.72 19.52 -5.49
C ARG A 2 -6.09 19.34 -6.87
N LEU A 3 -6.86 18.94 -7.89
CA LEU A 3 -6.33 18.85 -9.26
C LEU A 3 -5.83 20.21 -9.76
N PHE A 4 -6.52 21.31 -9.43
CA PHE A 4 -6.04 22.66 -9.74
C PHE A 4 -4.84 23.07 -8.90
N GLU A 5 -4.77 22.68 -7.63
CA GLU A 5 -3.58 22.92 -6.80
C GLU A 5 -2.35 22.22 -7.39
N TRP A 6 -2.52 20.99 -7.89
CA TRP A 6 -1.42 20.17 -8.42
C TRP A 6 -1.04 20.48 -9.87
N PHE A 7 -2.02 20.84 -10.70
CA PHE A 7 -1.87 20.99 -12.15
C PHE A 7 -2.19 22.37 -12.68
N GLY A 8 -2.78 23.28 -11.90
CA GLY A 8 -3.22 24.59 -12.39
C GLY A 8 -2.10 25.50 -12.87
N GLY A 9 -0.85 25.21 -12.52
CA GLY A 9 0.35 25.84 -13.08
C GLY A 9 1.04 25.05 -14.21
N LYS A 10 0.46 23.92 -14.63
CA LYS A 10 1.04 22.98 -15.61
C LYS A 10 0.12 22.71 -16.80
N VAL A 11 -1.19 22.72 -16.57
CA VAL A 11 -2.23 22.42 -17.56
C VAL A 11 -3.28 23.53 -17.46
N GLU A 12 -3.78 23.98 -18.61
CA GLU A 12 -4.83 25.00 -18.63
C GLU A 12 -6.04 24.54 -17.81
N LYS A 13 -6.63 25.46 -17.05
CA LYS A 13 -7.77 25.15 -16.18
C LYS A 13 -8.93 24.51 -16.97
N ALA A 14 -9.15 24.92 -18.22
CA ALA A 14 -10.17 24.35 -19.09
C ALA A 14 -9.90 22.87 -19.41
N ILE A 15 -8.65 22.51 -19.70
CA ILE A 15 -8.24 21.13 -19.95
C ILE A 15 -8.38 20.29 -18.67
N ILE A 16 -7.97 20.83 -17.50
CA ILE A 16 -8.19 20.16 -16.21
C ILE A 16 -9.67 19.87 -15.97
N LEU A 17 -10.55 20.85 -16.25
CA LEU A 17 -12.00 20.68 -16.14
C LEU A 17 -12.53 19.66 -17.14
N GLN A 18 -12.03 19.66 -18.36
CA GLN A 18 -12.46 18.73 -19.39
C GLN A 18 -12.08 17.30 -19.01
N ILE A 19 -10.83 17.05 -18.61
CA ILE A 19 -10.38 15.73 -18.16
C ILE A 19 -11.13 15.27 -16.92
N TRP A 20 -11.41 16.19 -15.99
CA TRP A 20 -12.25 15.91 -14.83
C TRP A 20 -13.64 15.42 -15.27
N LYS A 21 -14.29 16.09 -16.22
CA LYS A 21 -15.58 15.67 -16.79
C LYS A 21 -15.48 14.34 -17.55
N ASP A 22 -14.47 14.18 -18.42
CA ASP A 22 -14.23 12.97 -19.22
C ASP A 22 -13.85 11.75 -18.38
N SER A 23 -13.41 11.98 -17.15
CA SER A 23 -13.12 10.93 -16.17
C SER A 23 -14.30 10.71 -15.23
N ASN A 24 -15.52 11.11 -15.62
CA ASN A 24 -16.74 11.02 -14.81
C ASN A 24 -16.58 11.59 -13.40
N GLN A 25 -15.73 12.62 -13.25
CA GLN A 25 -15.43 13.23 -11.96
C GLN A 25 -14.76 12.28 -10.94
N PHE A 26 -14.04 11.26 -11.42
CA PHE A 26 -13.16 10.43 -10.60
C PHE A 26 -11.79 11.09 -10.47
N TYR A 27 -11.37 11.33 -9.23
CA TYR A 27 -10.12 12.02 -8.91
C TYR A 27 -8.91 11.23 -9.36
N THR A 28 -8.87 9.92 -9.14
CA THR A 28 -7.69 9.11 -9.47
C THR A 28 -7.54 8.92 -10.97
N GLU A 29 -8.65 8.77 -11.70
CA GLU A 29 -8.64 8.67 -13.15
C GLU A 29 -8.25 10.00 -13.81
N ALA A 30 -8.86 11.11 -13.37
CA ALA A 30 -8.49 12.44 -13.83
C ALA A 30 -7.03 12.76 -13.47
N LEU A 31 -6.58 12.39 -12.26
CA LEU A 31 -5.19 12.53 -11.82
C LEU A 31 -4.25 11.73 -12.72
N THR A 32 -4.61 10.50 -13.10
CA THR A 32 -3.79 9.65 -13.97
C THR A 32 -3.70 10.22 -15.38
N LYS A 33 -4.83 10.64 -15.98
CA LYS A 33 -4.85 11.29 -17.30
C LYS A 33 -4.13 12.64 -17.29
N LEU A 34 -4.29 13.44 -16.24
CA LEU A 34 -3.56 14.71 -16.07
C LEU A 34 -2.06 14.49 -15.89
N LYS A 35 -1.67 13.45 -15.13
CA LYS A 35 -0.26 13.03 -15.02
C LYS A 35 0.28 12.67 -16.39
N GLN A 36 -0.44 11.86 -17.17
CA GLN A 36 -0.09 11.48 -18.54
C GLN A 36 0.07 12.71 -19.44
N ILE A 37 -0.89 13.64 -19.44
CA ILE A 37 -0.83 14.87 -20.25
C ILE A 37 0.36 15.74 -19.84
N CYS A 38 0.52 16.01 -18.54
CA CYS A 38 1.67 16.77 -18.05
C CYS A 38 3.01 16.15 -18.44
N SER A 39 3.06 14.83 -18.55
CA SER A 39 4.28 14.14 -18.93
C SER A 39 4.53 14.08 -20.43
N PHE A 40 3.50 14.13 -21.28
CA PHE A 40 3.65 14.31 -22.74
C PHE A 40 4.08 15.74 -23.08
N ASP A 41 3.48 16.74 -22.44
CA ASP A 41 3.86 18.14 -22.63
C ASP A 41 5.25 18.45 -22.03
N SER A 42 5.67 17.69 -21.02
CA SER A 42 7.04 17.75 -20.46
C SER A 42 8.12 17.15 -21.37
N ILE A 43 7.78 16.70 -22.58
CA ILE A 43 8.77 16.23 -23.56
C ILE A 43 8.89 17.22 -24.72
N ASN A 44 7.82 17.97 -25.04
CA ASN A 44 7.89 18.94 -26.13
C ASN A 44 7.90 20.43 -25.76
N GLU A 45 7.47 20.89 -24.56
CA GLU A 45 7.26 22.35 -24.46
C GLU A 45 7.30 23.05 -23.08
N PHE A 46 7.87 22.47 -22.02
CA PHE A 46 8.16 23.25 -20.80
C PHE A 46 9.59 23.82 -20.78
N LYS A 47 9.88 24.78 -21.68
CA LYS A 47 10.97 25.74 -21.39
C LYS A 47 10.51 26.57 -20.21
N GLN A 48 11.03 26.27 -19.01
CA GLN A 48 10.93 27.21 -17.90
C GLN A 48 11.45 28.55 -18.39
N ASP A 49 10.61 29.60 -18.31
CA ASP A 49 11.03 30.95 -18.68
C ASP A 49 12.38 31.24 -18.03
N ASN A 50 13.39 31.48 -18.87
CA ASN A 50 14.76 31.68 -18.44
C ASN A 50 14.84 32.81 -17.39
N LYS A 51 13.94 33.81 -17.47
CA LYS A 51 13.77 34.87 -16.47
C LYS A 51 13.46 34.30 -15.09
N VAL A 52 12.44 33.45 -15.01
CA VAL A 52 12.00 32.80 -13.75
C VAL A 52 13.12 31.92 -13.19
N LYS A 53 13.87 31.24 -14.06
CA LYS A 53 14.99 30.40 -13.65
C LYS A 53 16.13 31.21 -13.02
N ILE A 54 16.53 32.30 -13.65
CA ILE A 54 17.57 33.21 -13.14
C ILE A 54 17.15 33.81 -11.79
N MET A 55 15.93 34.32 -11.69
CA MET A 55 15.43 34.91 -10.44
C MET A 55 15.40 33.89 -9.32
N LYS A 56 14.94 32.66 -9.58
CA LYS A 56 14.88 31.58 -8.58
C LYS A 56 16.26 31.20 -8.07
N GLU A 57 17.21 31.02 -8.98
CA GLU A 57 18.60 30.68 -8.64
C GLU A 57 19.22 31.74 -7.71
N LEU A 58 19.04 33.03 -8.04
CA LEU A 58 19.57 34.12 -7.21
C LEU A 58 18.84 34.22 -5.87
N CYS A 59 17.51 34.11 -5.84
CA CYS A 59 16.72 34.14 -4.61
C CYS A 59 17.12 33.00 -3.66
N LEU A 60 17.25 31.77 -4.17
CA LEU A 60 17.67 30.62 -3.36
C LEU A 60 19.09 30.81 -2.81
N HIS A 61 20.00 31.40 -3.58
CA HIS A 61 21.34 31.73 -3.10
C HIS A 61 21.29 32.77 -1.95
N ILE A 62 20.50 33.83 -2.10
CA ILE A 62 20.31 34.86 -1.07
C ILE A 62 19.70 34.25 0.19
N PHE A 63 18.60 33.52 0.05
CA PHE A 63 17.91 32.88 1.16
C PHE A 63 18.80 31.89 1.90
N TRP A 64 19.59 31.09 1.18
CA TRP A 64 20.55 30.18 1.78
C TRP A 64 21.56 30.91 2.67
N ASN A 65 22.17 31.97 2.15
CA ASN A 65 23.14 32.76 2.89
C ASN A 65 22.53 33.38 4.15
N LEU A 66 21.32 33.94 4.06
CA LEU A 66 20.60 34.48 5.20
C LEU A 66 20.22 33.41 6.23
N LEU A 67 19.74 32.24 5.79
CA LEU A 67 19.36 31.13 6.66
C LEU A 67 20.57 30.53 7.38
N LYS A 68 21.72 30.44 6.70
CA LYS A 68 22.95 29.86 7.23
C LYS A 68 23.69 30.80 8.17
N TYR A 69 23.73 32.09 7.83
CA TYR A 69 24.49 33.09 8.57
C TYR A 69 23.62 34.27 9.00
N PRO A 70 22.55 34.03 9.79
CA PRO A 70 21.55 35.05 10.06
C PRO A 70 22.07 36.24 10.87
N LYS A 71 23.19 36.08 11.60
CA LYS A 71 23.79 37.15 12.42
C LYS A 71 24.89 37.94 11.70
N ASP A 72 25.35 37.45 10.55
CA ASP A 72 26.45 38.08 9.82
C ASP A 72 25.89 39.16 8.90
N LEU A 73 26.24 40.41 9.20
CA LEU A 73 25.78 41.60 8.47
C LEU A 73 26.17 41.54 6.99
N LYS A 74 27.28 40.87 6.64
CA LYS A 74 27.73 40.70 5.26
C LYS A 74 26.67 40.07 4.37
N TYR A 75 25.90 39.10 4.89
CA TYR A 75 24.87 38.40 4.12
C TYR A 75 23.51 39.11 4.17
N ARG A 76 23.36 40.15 4.99
CA ARG A 76 22.18 41.03 5.03
C ARG A 76 22.27 42.18 4.04
N GLN A 77 23.41 42.37 3.40
CA GLN A 77 23.64 43.38 2.38
C GLN A 77 23.82 42.70 1.02
N ILE A 78 23.08 43.18 0.02
CA ILE A 78 23.27 42.80 -1.38
C ILE A 78 23.73 44.04 -2.12
N SER A 79 24.95 44.00 -2.63
CA SER A 79 25.45 45.09 -3.45
C SER A 79 24.70 45.13 -4.77
N SER A 80 24.11 46.27 -5.10
CA SER A 80 23.39 46.43 -6.37
C SER A 80 24.30 46.13 -7.55
N LYS A 81 25.52 46.69 -7.57
CA LYS A 81 26.49 46.43 -8.64
C LYS A 81 26.73 44.93 -8.87
N TYR A 82 26.93 44.16 -7.80
CA TYR A 82 27.14 42.70 -7.91
C TYR A 82 25.88 41.96 -8.35
N LEU A 83 24.70 42.35 -7.84
CA LEU A 83 23.42 41.79 -8.26
C LEU A 83 23.19 42.02 -9.76
N TYR A 84 23.36 43.25 -10.24
CA TYR A 84 23.24 43.62 -11.65
C TYR A 84 24.24 42.89 -12.52
N ASN A 85 25.52 42.81 -12.13
CA ASN A 85 26.53 42.09 -12.91
C ASN A 85 26.22 40.58 -13.00
N ASN A 86 25.74 39.97 -11.91
CA ASN A 86 25.36 38.56 -11.91
C ASN A 86 24.12 38.31 -12.77
N LEU A 87 23.09 39.16 -12.64
CA LEU A 87 21.92 39.15 -13.50
C LEU A 87 22.32 39.30 -14.96
N GLN A 88 23.15 40.29 -15.31
CA GLN A 88 23.61 40.53 -16.67
C GLN A 88 24.34 39.32 -17.24
N SER A 89 25.28 38.75 -16.49
CA SER A 89 26.02 37.55 -16.89
C SER A 89 25.08 36.38 -17.16
N LYS A 90 24.13 36.13 -16.25
CA LYS A 90 23.15 35.06 -16.42
C LYS A 90 22.18 35.31 -17.57
N CYS A 91 21.69 36.54 -17.75
CA CYS A 91 20.82 36.92 -18.86
C CYS A 91 21.52 36.74 -20.21
N HIS A 92 22.80 37.12 -20.29
CA HIS A 92 23.62 36.95 -21.49
C HIS A 92 23.80 35.47 -21.85
N GLN A 93 24.02 34.59 -20.86
CA GLN A 93 24.16 33.15 -21.06
C GLN A 93 22.90 32.49 -21.67
N VAL A 94 21.72 33.07 -21.45
CA VAL A 94 20.44 32.49 -21.87
C VAL A 94 19.69 33.33 -22.92
N GLY A 95 20.26 34.45 -23.36
CA GLY A 95 19.68 35.34 -24.36
C GLY A 95 18.45 36.15 -23.90
N GLU A 96 18.35 36.48 -22.62
CA GLU A 96 17.18 37.18 -22.05
C GLU A 96 17.38 38.69 -21.87
N ASN A 97 16.26 39.45 -21.92
CA ASN A 97 16.25 40.89 -21.68
C ASN A 97 16.42 41.21 -20.18
N MET A 98 17.48 41.95 -19.86
CA MET A 98 17.89 42.29 -18.50
C MET A 98 16.90 43.21 -17.78
N ASP A 99 16.37 44.24 -18.44
CA ASP A 99 15.56 45.31 -17.81
C ASP A 99 14.29 44.75 -17.15
N LYS A 100 13.65 43.79 -17.81
CA LYS A 100 12.46 43.12 -17.26
C LYS A 100 12.77 42.25 -16.04
N ILE A 101 13.95 41.59 -16.02
CA ILE A 101 14.34 40.70 -14.91
C ILE A 101 14.74 41.52 -13.69
N VAL A 102 15.46 42.62 -13.89
CA VAL A 102 15.85 43.55 -12.83
C VAL A 102 14.62 44.04 -12.08
N GLY A 103 13.62 44.60 -12.77
CA GLY A 103 12.45 45.17 -12.12
C GLY A 103 11.70 44.14 -11.26
N HIS A 104 11.56 42.90 -11.75
CA HIS A 104 10.96 41.82 -10.96
C HIS A 104 11.84 41.38 -9.79
N MET A 105 13.16 41.33 -9.96
CA MET A 105 14.09 40.96 -8.88
C MET A 105 14.05 41.99 -7.75
N GLU A 106 14.02 43.28 -8.06
CA GLU A 106 13.90 44.34 -7.06
C GLU A 106 12.56 44.25 -6.29
N GLN A 107 11.44 44.01 -7.00
CA GLN A 107 10.14 43.77 -6.37
C GLN A 107 10.15 42.54 -5.45
N LEU A 108 10.82 41.45 -5.86
CA LEU A 108 10.98 40.25 -5.04
C LEU A 108 11.79 40.55 -3.78
N LEU A 109 12.91 41.26 -3.89
CA LEU A 109 13.74 41.67 -2.75
C LEU A 109 12.94 42.50 -1.74
N GLN A 110 12.17 43.50 -2.21
CA GLN A 110 11.27 44.29 -1.37
C GLN A 110 10.25 43.41 -0.65
N ARG A 111 9.61 42.49 -1.38
CA ARG A 111 8.64 41.54 -0.81
C ARG A 111 9.25 40.64 0.27
N PHE A 112 10.56 40.37 0.21
CA PHE A 112 11.26 39.58 1.22
C PHE A 112 11.76 40.39 2.42
N GLY A 113 11.63 41.72 2.39
CA GLY A 113 12.03 42.62 3.46
C GLY A 113 13.40 43.28 3.25
N PHE A 114 13.90 43.32 2.01
CA PHE A 114 15.05 44.15 1.67
C PHE A 114 14.60 45.57 1.29
N GLU A 115 15.35 46.55 1.77
CA GLU A 115 15.17 47.97 1.46
C GLU A 115 16.40 48.49 0.72
N LYS A 116 16.18 49.35 -0.26
CA LYS A 116 17.27 50.01 -1.01
C LYS A 116 17.63 51.30 -0.28
N TYR A 117 18.91 51.50 0.03
CA TYR A 117 19.41 52.68 0.75
C TYR A 117 20.13 53.66 -0.20
N ASN A 118 20.56 54.80 0.34
CA ASN A 118 21.17 55.91 -0.41
C ASN A 118 22.49 55.55 -1.13
N ASP A 119 23.15 54.45 -0.74
CA ASP A 119 24.36 53.93 -1.39
C ASP A 119 24.04 52.95 -2.55
N ASP A 120 22.78 52.95 -2.99
CA ASP A 120 22.16 52.04 -3.95
C ASP A 120 22.17 50.56 -3.55
N ASN A 121 22.69 50.17 -2.38
CA ASN A 121 22.72 48.77 -1.96
C ASN A 121 21.41 48.37 -1.28
N TRP A 122 21.14 47.06 -1.29
CA TRP A 122 19.97 46.47 -0.64
C TRP A 122 20.33 45.94 0.73
N TYR A 123 19.55 46.30 1.74
CA TYR A 123 19.76 45.89 3.13
C TYR A 123 18.51 45.22 3.68
N TYR A 124 18.70 44.12 4.40
CA TYR A 124 17.60 43.50 5.14
C TYR A 124 17.29 44.35 6.38
N SER A 125 16.21 45.13 6.33
CA SER A 125 15.96 46.25 7.25
C SER A 125 15.54 45.84 8.67
N ASN A 126 15.22 44.57 8.89
CA ASN A 126 14.80 44.07 10.20
C ASN A 126 16.00 43.59 11.04
N GLY A 127 16.21 44.18 12.22
CA GLY A 127 17.25 43.76 13.17
C GLY A 127 17.18 42.26 13.52
N ASN A 128 15.95 41.71 13.53
CA ASN A 128 15.68 40.28 13.72
C ASN A 128 15.17 39.63 12.43
N ILE A 129 16.02 38.82 11.79
CA ILE A 129 15.62 37.99 10.64
C ILE A 129 14.57 36.97 11.10
N ASN A 130 13.39 36.99 10.45
CA ASN A 130 12.39 35.94 10.64
C ASN A 130 12.80 34.69 9.85
N LEU A 131 13.55 33.80 10.50
CA LEU A 131 14.06 32.58 9.86
C LEU A 131 12.96 31.63 9.41
N LEU A 132 11.82 31.62 10.09
CA LEU A 132 10.69 30.77 9.71
C LEU A 132 10.04 31.27 8.41
N TRP A 133 9.90 32.59 8.26
CA TRP A 133 9.44 33.21 7.01
C TRP A 133 10.42 32.93 5.87
N LEU A 134 11.72 33.17 6.06
CA LEU A 134 12.73 32.88 5.04
C LEU A 134 12.77 31.41 4.64
N TRP A 135 12.61 30.50 5.59
CA TRP A 135 12.51 29.07 5.32
C TRP A 135 11.27 28.74 4.49
N THR A 136 10.13 29.38 4.78
CA THR A 136 8.90 29.23 3.98
C THR A 136 9.11 29.75 2.55
N CYS A 137 9.78 30.89 2.39
CA CYS A 137 10.16 31.39 1.06
C CYS A 137 11.10 30.44 0.33
N TYR A 138 12.11 29.90 1.01
CA TYR A 138 13.03 28.92 0.45
C TYR A 138 12.29 27.66 -0.01
N GLN A 139 11.39 27.11 0.83
CA GLN A 139 10.52 25.99 0.50
C GLN A 139 9.72 26.25 -0.79
N LEU A 140 9.01 27.38 -0.86
CA LEU A 140 8.21 27.75 -2.04
C LEU A 140 9.08 27.81 -3.31
N PHE A 141 10.24 28.47 -3.24
CA PHE A 141 11.10 28.63 -4.41
C PHE A 141 11.77 27.32 -4.85
N SER A 142 12.15 26.46 -3.91
CA SER A 142 12.70 25.14 -4.20
C SER A 142 11.65 24.18 -4.76
N GLU A 143 10.44 24.19 -4.22
CA GLU A 143 9.31 23.41 -4.75
C GLU A 143 8.97 23.81 -6.17
N GLU A 144 9.17 25.08 -6.55
CA GLU A 144 8.97 25.51 -7.93
C GLU A 144 10.18 25.31 -8.87
N GLN A 145 11.31 24.71 -8.44
CA GLN A 145 12.44 24.41 -9.33
C GLN A 145 12.03 23.35 -10.36
N ILE A 146 11.68 23.76 -11.58
CA ILE A 146 11.39 22.80 -12.67
C ILE A 146 12.65 21.99 -12.93
N MET A 147 12.50 20.68 -12.84
CA MET A 147 13.60 19.75 -13.01
C MET A 147 14.05 19.76 -14.47
N TYR A 148 15.34 20.06 -14.69
CA TYR A 148 15.93 20.17 -16.01
C TYR A 148 15.71 18.89 -16.85
N TYR A 149 15.19 19.14 -18.05
CA TYR A 149 15.38 18.34 -19.26
C TYR A 149 16.85 18.03 -19.51
N LEU A 150 17.14 16.82 -19.99
CA LEU A 150 18.30 16.55 -20.83
C LEU A 150 17.84 16.49 -22.28
N TRP A 151 18.51 17.26 -23.10
CA TRP A 151 18.32 17.53 -24.52
C TRP A 151 19.03 16.45 -25.36
N PHE A 152 18.31 15.81 -26.27
CA PHE A 152 18.72 15.68 -27.68
C PHE A 152 17.50 15.35 -28.55
N VAL A 153 17.23 16.24 -29.52
CA VAL A 153 16.16 16.14 -30.53
C VAL A 153 16.81 15.66 -31.83
N HIS A 154 16.35 14.55 -32.44
CA HIS A 154 15.83 14.50 -33.82
C HIS A 154 15.51 13.07 -34.32
N PHE A 155 14.25 12.91 -34.76
CA PHE A 155 13.75 12.06 -35.86
C PHE A 155 14.12 10.56 -35.92
N VAL A 156 13.13 9.68 -35.66
CA VAL A 156 12.45 8.80 -36.63
C VAL A 156 11.47 7.90 -35.88
N VAL A 157 10.18 8.00 -36.27
CA VAL A 157 9.08 7.03 -36.17
C VAL A 157 9.29 5.80 -35.26
N ILE A 158 8.77 5.83 -34.03
CA ILE A 158 8.25 4.63 -33.36
C ILE A 158 6.96 5.01 -32.63
N HIS A 159 5.86 4.38 -33.03
CA HIS A 159 4.50 4.70 -32.61
C HIS A 159 4.06 4.04 -31.28
N ASP A 160 5.00 3.55 -30.45
CA ASP A 160 4.72 2.83 -29.18
C ASP A 160 5.47 3.39 -27.95
N LEU A 161 5.74 4.69 -27.97
CA LEU A 161 6.44 5.42 -26.90
C LEU A 161 5.49 5.77 -25.74
N GLN A 162 5.17 4.78 -24.90
CA GLN A 162 4.83 4.98 -23.48
C GLN A 162 6.07 5.54 -22.76
N ILE A 163 6.35 6.82 -22.93
CA ILE A 163 7.46 7.51 -22.26
C ILE A 163 7.11 7.63 -20.78
N MET A 164 7.75 6.82 -19.95
CA MET A 164 7.44 6.69 -18.53
C MET A 164 7.54 8.02 -17.77
N TYR A 165 6.44 8.33 -17.09
CA TYR A 165 6.03 9.67 -16.73
C TYR A 165 6.74 10.24 -15.48
N LYS A 166 7.30 11.45 -15.61
CA LYS A 166 8.01 12.16 -14.53
C LYS A 166 7.04 12.90 -13.61
N ILE A 167 6.33 12.14 -12.77
CA ILE A 167 5.59 12.70 -11.62
C ILE A 167 6.65 13.19 -10.64
N ARG A 168 6.60 14.45 -10.20
CA ARG A 168 7.35 14.86 -9.00
C ARG A 168 6.79 14.05 -7.84
N PHE A 169 7.53 13.05 -7.38
CA PHE A 169 7.27 12.44 -6.09
C PHE A 169 7.37 13.54 -5.03
N THR A 170 6.49 13.47 -4.04
CA THR A 170 6.43 14.53 -3.03
C THR A 170 7.67 14.35 -2.17
N ILE A 171 8.60 15.29 -2.23
CA ILE A 171 9.74 15.29 -1.31
C ILE A 171 9.16 15.19 0.11
N PRO A 172 9.58 14.19 0.91
CA PRO A 172 9.11 14.11 2.28
C PRO A 172 9.44 15.43 2.99
N ARG A 173 8.40 16.15 3.41
CA ARG A 173 8.58 17.46 4.05
C ARG A 173 9.22 17.32 5.42
N MET A 174 8.97 16.21 6.10
CA MET A 174 9.55 15.86 7.39
C MET A 174 10.42 14.63 7.23
N VAL A 175 11.66 14.71 7.69
CA VAL A 175 12.57 13.57 7.76
C VAL A 175 13.18 13.48 9.15
N CYS A 176 13.36 12.26 9.63
CA CYS A 176 14.08 12.03 10.87
C CYS A 176 15.47 11.47 10.58
N ILE A 177 16.51 12.11 11.11
CA ILE A 177 17.91 11.85 10.77
C ILE A 177 18.70 11.51 12.04
N LEU A 178 19.57 10.52 11.96
CA LEU A 178 20.49 10.17 13.03
C LEU A 178 21.70 11.11 12.99
N LEU A 179 21.84 11.97 14.01
CA LEU A 179 22.98 12.88 14.14
C LEU A 179 23.57 12.80 15.54
N ASN A 180 24.86 12.46 15.62
CA ASN A 180 25.60 12.26 16.87
C ASN A 180 24.90 11.23 17.79
N GLY A 181 24.50 10.08 17.22
CA GLY A 181 23.81 9.00 17.94
C GLY A 181 22.37 9.31 18.37
N LYS A 182 21.80 10.47 17.99
CA LYS A 182 20.43 10.85 18.35
C LYS A 182 19.59 11.14 17.12
N TRP A 183 18.42 10.53 17.07
CA TRP A 183 17.39 10.80 16.05
C TRP A 183 16.76 12.17 16.27
N LYS A 184 16.62 12.96 15.20
CA LYS A 184 16.02 14.29 15.23
C LYS A 184 15.19 14.54 13.98
N ASP A 185 14.05 15.16 14.17
CA ASP A 185 13.16 15.58 13.08
C ASP A 185 13.64 16.91 12.48
N TYR A 186 13.61 16.97 11.16
CA TYR A 186 13.92 18.14 10.36
C TYR A 186 12.81 18.36 9.32
N GLU A 187 12.53 19.61 9.01
CA GLU A 187 11.91 19.90 7.72
C GLU A 187 12.94 19.81 6.61
N SER A 188 12.60 19.12 5.53
CA SER A 188 13.50 18.91 4.39
C SER A 188 13.02 19.56 3.11
N VAL A 189 13.98 20.07 2.34
CA VAL A 189 13.80 20.59 1.00
C VAL A 189 14.97 20.11 0.14
N PHE A 190 14.71 19.67 -1.09
CA PHE A 190 15.79 19.38 -2.04
C PHE A 190 16.12 20.64 -2.84
N ASP A 191 17.38 21.05 -2.76
CA ASP A 191 17.98 22.00 -3.68
C ASP A 191 18.63 21.20 -4.81
N TYR A 192 17.88 20.97 -5.89
CA TYR A 192 18.38 20.25 -7.06
C TYR A 192 19.52 21.01 -7.73
N GLN A 193 19.51 22.34 -7.62
CA GLN A 193 20.52 23.15 -8.26
C GLN A 193 21.90 22.86 -7.67
N HIS A 194 21.97 22.77 -6.34
CA HIS A 194 23.19 22.51 -5.58
C HIS A 194 23.34 21.03 -5.17
N ARG A 195 22.46 20.14 -5.64
CA ARG A 195 22.43 18.69 -5.33
C ARG A 195 22.49 18.40 -3.83
N THR A 196 21.71 19.16 -3.06
CA THR A 196 21.80 19.21 -1.59
C THR A 196 20.43 19.03 -0.97
N ILE A 197 20.35 18.30 0.15
CA ILE A 197 19.16 18.26 1.00
C ILE A 197 19.33 19.29 2.11
N MET A 198 18.42 20.24 2.15
CA MET A 198 18.36 21.30 3.14
C MET A 198 17.49 20.83 4.29
N LEU A 199 17.99 20.98 5.52
CA LEU A 199 17.35 20.49 6.74
C LEU A 199 17.16 21.63 7.72
N PHE A 200 15.91 21.90 8.10
CA PHE A 200 15.57 22.96 9.03
C PHE A 200 15.06 22.41 10.37
N ASP A 201 15.80 22.69 11.43
CA ASP A 201 15.40 22.41 12.82
C ASP A 201 14.49 23.54 13.30
N LYS A 202 13.19 23.29 13.29
CA LYS A 202 12.19 24.28 13.74
C LYS A 202 12.35 24.69 15.20
N ASN A 203 12.83 23.79 16.05
CA ASN A 203 12.97 24.05 17.49
C ASN A 203 14.17 24.96 17.78
N LYS A 204 15.25 24.79 17.02
CA LYS A 204 16.48 25.59 17.19
C LYS A 204 16.60 26.75 16.21
N LEU A 205 15.70 26.82 15.22
CA LEU A 205 15.77 27.72 14.07
C LEU A 205 17.14 27.64 13.39
N LYS A 206 17.65 26.42 13.18
CA LYS A 206 18.96 26.16 12.57
C LYS A 206 18.80 25.35 11.31
N ILE A 207 19.51 25.76 10.26
CA ILE A 207 19.58 25.02 9.00
C ILE A 207 20.86 24.18 8.93
N LYS A 208 20.77 23.04 8.24
CA LYS A 208 21.90 22.20 7.82
C LYS A 208 21.72 21.84 6.35
N SER A 209 22.82 21.47 5.71
CA SER A 209 22.84 20.99 4.33
C SER A 209 23.53 19.64 4.27
N LEU A 210 22.94 18.69 3.56
CA LEU A 210 23.55 17.40 3.24
C LEU A 210 23.86 17.37 1.75
N GLN A 211 25.15 17.33 1.40
CA GLN A 211 25.56 17.19 0.01
C GLN A 211 25.25 15.76 -0.46
N VAL A 212 24.39 15.62 -1.48
CA VAL A 212 23.98 14.32 -2.02
C VAL A 212 24.87 13.92 -3.19
N GLY A 213 24.98 14.81 -4.18
CA GLY A 213 25.80 14.60 -5.37
C GLY A 213 26.90 15.65 -5.52
N ASN A 214 27.67 15.59 -6.61
CA ASN A 214 28.74 16.55 -6.87
C ASN A 214 28.17 17.97 -7.14
N PRO A 215 28.51 18.98 -6.33
CA PRO A 215 28.02 20.35 -6.56
C PRO A 215 28.46 20.92 -7.91
N LYS A 216 29.57 20.41 -8.49
CA LYS A 216 30.00 20.75 -9.84
C LYS A 216 29.28 19.86 -10.85
N ARG A 217 28.34 20.44 -11.61
CA ARG A 217 27.44 19.73 -12.54
C ARG A 217 28.11 19.04 -13.74
N SER A 218 29.42 19.19 -13.94
CA SER A 218 30.12 18.81 -15.18
C SER A 218 30.71 17.39 -15.19
N SER A 219 30.56 16.60 -14.13
CA SER A 219 31.06 15.22 -14.09
C SER A 219 29.92 14.20 -14.12
N LEU A 220 30.14 13.10 -14.85
CA LEU A 220 29.38 11.86 -14.66
C LEU A 220 29.42 11.46 -13.18
N GLU A 221 28.27 11.11 -12.62
CA GLU A 221 28.14 10.79 -11.21
C GLU A 221 27.53 9.40 -11.06
N PHE A 222 28.24 8.51 -10.36
CA PHE A 222 27.77 7.14 -10.12
C PHE A 222 27.79 6.76 -8.64
N ASN A 223 28.09 7.72 -7.76
CA ASN A 223 28.47 7.45 -6.37
C ASN A 223 27.35 7.74 -5.37
N VAL A 224 26.15 8.14 -5.81
CA VAL A 224 25.01 8.23 -4.88
C VAL A 224 24.59 6.81 -4.51
N HIS A 225 24.94 6.43 -3.29
CA HIS A 225 24.67 5.11 -2.74
C HIS A 225 23.43 5.17 -1.86
N ILE A 226 22.42 4.36 -2.17
CA ILE A 226 21.16 4.32 -1.44
C ILE A 226 20.88 2.89 -0.98
N GLN A 227 20.97 2.67 0.33
CA GLN A 227 20.66 1.39 0.95
C GLN A 227 19.36 1.50 1.74
N TRP A 228 18.48 0.50 1.61
CA TRP A 228 17.26 0.40 2.39
C TRP A 228 17.46 -0.59 3.52
N TYR A 229 16.81 -0.32 4.65
CA TYR A 229 16.65 -1.28 5.74
C TYR A 229 15.37 -0.95 6.50
N ASN A 230 14.89 -1.89 7.31
CA ASN A 230 13.78 -1.67 8.22
C ASN A 230 14.30 -1.74 9.66
N HIS A 231 13.77 -0.90 10.53
CA HIS A 231 14.12 -0.90 11.95
C HIS A 231 12.84 -0.89 12.78
N SER A 232 12.71 -1.83 13.71
CA SER A 232 11.59 -1.89 14.64
C SER A 232 12.09 -1.51 16.03
N ASP A 233 11.50 -0.48 16.61
CA ASP A 233 11.75 -0.11 17.99
C ASP A 233 10.61 -0.64 18.85
N ILE A 234 10.76 -1.88 19.28
CA ILE A 234 9.76 -2.65 20.05
C ILE A 234 9.62 -2.13 21.48
N SER A 235 10.73 -1.64 22.07
CA SER A 235 10.78 -1.34 23.51
C SER A 235 10.36 0.08 23.87
N GLN A 236 10.69 1.08 23.03
CA GLN A 236 10.46 2.48 23.38
C GLN A 236 9.25 3.07 22.65
N THR A 237 9.15 2.88 21.34
CA THR A 237 8.13 3.55 20.51
C THR A 237 7.09 2.64 19.89
N HIS A 238 7.25 1.32 19.99
CA HIS A 238 6.38 0.30 19.38
C HIS A 238 6.14 0.56 17.88
N THR A 239 7.17 1.09 17.21
CA THR A 239 7.07 1.63 15.85
C THR A 239 8.06 0.96 14.92
N LYS A 240 7.55 0.56 13.76
CA LYS A 240 8.34 0.14 12.61
C LYS A 240 8.72 1.36 11.77
N TRP A 241 9.99 1.45 11.41
CA TRP A 241 10.57 2.52 10.63
C TRP A 241 11.08 1.98 9.29
N ALA A 242 10.65 2.63 8.21
CA ALA A 242 11.25 2.43 6.91
C ALA A 242 12.48 3.33 6.83
N CYS A 243 13.66 2.74 6.71
CA CYS A 243 14.91 3.47 6.85
C CYS A 243 15.73 3.46 5.56
N LEU A 244 16.56 4.50 5.41
CA LEU A 244 17.43 4.70 4.26
C LEU A 244 18.79 5.19 4.72
N ILE A 245 19.86 4.62 4.16
CA ILE A 245 21.23 5.12 4.31
C ILE A 245 21.65 5.76 2.99
N LEU A 246 21.93 7.05 3.02
CA LEU A 246 22.42 7.81 1.88
C LEU A 246 23.93 8.00 2.00
N ASN A 247 24.66 7.71 0.93
CA ASN A 247 26.12 7.86 0.83
C ASN A 247 26.88 7.24 2.02
N ARG A 248 26.38 6.11 2.53
CA ARG A 248 26.95 5.34 3.66
C ARG A 248 27.12 6.12 4.97
N THR A 249 26.52 7.31 5.08
CA THR A 249 26.81 8.27 6.16
C THR A 249 25.54 8.80 6.79
N TRP A 250 24.54 9.14 5.98
CA TRP A 250 23.32 9.77 6.47
C TRP A 250 22.23 8.73 6.63
N HIS A 251 21.87 8.45 7.89
CA HIS A 251 20.78 7.54 8.22
C HIS A 251 19.49 8.33 8.40
N PHE A 252 18.48 7.92 7.65
CA PHE A 252 17.14 8.45 7.72
C PHE A 252 16.18 7.36 8.21
N ARG A 253 15.12 7.78 8.91
CA ARG A 253 13.97 6.94 9.26
C ARG A 253 12.67 7.66 8.90
N MET A 254 11.72 6.94 8.35
CA MET A 254 10.37 7.39 8.02
C MET A 254 9.33 6.45 8.62
N ALA A 255 8.16 7.00 8.96
CA ALA A 255 7.07 6.23 9.54
C ALA A 255 6.41 5.28 8.53
N ASN A 256 6.55 5.52 7.23
CA ASN A 256 6.00 4.69 6.16
C ASN A 256 7.03 4.48 5.04
N CYS A 257 6.90 3.38 4.30
CA CYS A 257 7.82 3.05 3.20
C CYS A 257 7.65 3.94 1.96
N PHE A 258 6.49 4.56 1.74
CA PHE A 258 6.30 5.43 0.59
C PHE A 258 7.17 6.69 0.69
N ASP A 259 7.27 7.31 1.88
CA ASP A 259 8.15 8.47 2.09
C ASP A 259 9.63 8.08 1.92
N ARG A 260 10.03 6.87 2.35
CA ARG A 260 11.38 6.35 2.09
C ARG A 260 11.64 6.22 0.59
N ASP A 261 10.67 5.70 -0.14
CA ASP A 261 10.81 5.42 -1.55
C ASP A 261 10.78 6.72 -2.38
N ASP A 262 9.97 7.70 -1.99
CA ASP A 262 9.97 9.07 -2.54
C ASP A 262 11.32 9.75 -2.28
N LEU A 263 11.89 9.64 -1.07
CA LEU A 263 13.23 10.17 -0.78
C LEU A 263 14.31 9.47 -1.61
N SER A 264 14.25 8.14 -1.68
CA SER A 264 15.16 7.32 -2.50
C SER A 264 15.13 7.77 -3.95
N TYR A 265 13.92 8.00 -4.49
CA TYR A 265 13.72 8.49 -5.84
C TYR A 265 14.39 9.86 -6.04
N CYS A 266 14.11 10.84 -5.17
CA CYS A 266 14.71 12.18 -5.24
C CYS A 266 16.24 12.15 -5.18
N CYS A 267 16.83 11.31 -4.32
CA CYS A 267 18.28 11.16 -4.21
C CYS A 267 18.89 10.48 -5.45
N SER A 268 18.18 9.52 -6.04
CA SER A 268 18.70 8.78 -7.19
C SER A 268 18.97 9.68 -8.39
N GLU A 269 18.22 10.78 -8.57
CA GLU A 269 18.26 11.63 -9.76
C GLU A 269 19.63 12.25 -10.09
N PHE A 270 20.55 12.29 -9.14
CA PHE A 270 21.88 12.88 -9.35
C PHE A 270 22.85 11.96 -10.07
N ASN A 271 22.62 10.64 -10.06
CA ASN A 271 23.45 9.72 -10.83
C ASN A 271 23.26 9.92 -12.35
N SER A 272 24.23 9.48 -13.15
CA SER A 272 24.14 9.51 -14.61
C SER A 272 23.42 8.28 -15.16
N PHE A 273 23.56 7.13 -14.49
CA PHE A 273 22.93 5.88 -14.90
C PHE A 273 21.91 5.43 -13.86
N HIS A 274 20.68 5.14 -14.31
CA HIS A 274 19.62 4.63 -13.44
C HIS A 274 18.81 3.54 -14.10
N VAL A 275 18.38 2.60 -13.26
CA VAL A 275 17.42 1.58 -13.59
C VAL A 275 16.05 1.98 -13.07
N PHE A 276 15.07 2.08 -13.95
CA PHE A 276 13.66 2.10 -13.59
C PHE A 276 13.15 0.68 -13.44
N TRP A 277 12.39 0.43 -12.39
CA TRP A 277 11.79 -0.88 -12.15
C TRP A 277 10.41 -0.73 -11.53
N LYS A 278 9.55 -1.73 -11.74
CA LYS A 278 8.11 -1.63 -11.50
C LYS A 278 7.68 -2.51 -10.34
N ILE A 279 7.03 -1.95 -9.32
CA ILE A 279 6.53 -2.71 -8.16
C ILE A 279 5.11 -3.26 -8.42
N LYS A 280 4.26 -2.45 -9.05
CA LYS A 280 2.86 -2.75 -9.42
C LYS A 280 2.55 -2.14 -10.77
N ALA A 281 1.37 -2.43 -11.34
CA ALA A 281 0.90 -1.88 -12.62
C ALA A 281 1.16 -0.36 -12.80
N THR A 282 1.12 0.41 -11.70
CA THR A 282 1.19 1.88 -11.71
C THR A 282 2.40 2.49 -10.98
N GLU A 283 3.25 1.71 -10.30
CA GLU A 283 4.35 2.25 -9.47
C GLU A 283 5.71 1.86 -10.05
N THR A 284 6.46 2.86 -10.54
CA THR A 284 7.84 2.72 -11.02
C THR A 284 8.78 3.47 -10.09
N LEU A 285 9.85 2.80 -9.64
CA LEU A 285 10.93 3.39 -8.87
C LEU A 285 12.18 3.56 -9.71
N ARG A 286 13.09 4.43 -9.24
CA ARG A 286 14.38 4.68 -9.85
C ARG A 286 15.50 4.24 -8.92
N GLU A 287 16.45 3.50 -9.47
CA GLU A 287 17.59 2.98 -8.76
C GLU A 287 18.91 3.47 -9.38
N PRO A 288 19.76 4.19 -8.62
CA PRO A 288 21.08 4.56 -9.10
C PRO A 288 22.00 3.33 -9.14
N MET A 289 22.71 3.14 -10.26
CA MET A 289 23.73 2.10 -10.40
C MET A 289 24.98 2.64 -11.06
N ASN A 290 26.13 2.02 -10.77
CA ASN A 290 27.39 2.34 -11.45
C ASN A 290 27.63 1.29 -12.56
N PRO A 291 27.47 1.66 -13.85
CA PRO A 291 27.53 0.68 -14.92
C PRO A 291 28.91 0.06 -15.10
N TYR A 292 29.96 0.73 -14.61
CA TYR A 292 31.35 0.27 -14.73
C TYR A 292 31.77 -0.72 -13.65
N SER A 293 30.96 -0.91 -12.60
CA SER A 293 31.28 -1.82 -11.48
C SER A 293 30.15 -2.78 -11.12
N THR A 294 28.94 -2.57 -11.65
CA THR A 294 27.78 -3.41 -11.38
C THR A 294 27.56 -4.36 -12.55
N THR A 295 27.47 -5.66 -12.28
CA THR A 295 27.02 -6.65 -13.29
C THR A 295 25.50 -6.69 -13.39
N LEU A 296 24.97 -7.20 -14.49
CA LEU A 296 23.51 -7.39 -14.64
C LEU A 296 22.92 -8.22 -13.49
N LYS A 297 23.61 -9.29 -13.09
CA LYS A 297 23.21 -10.16 -11.98
C LYS A 297 23.18 -9.40 -10.65
N GLN A 298 24.22 -8.63 -10.35
CA GLN A 298 24.27 -7.80 -9.14
C GLN A 298 23.16 -6.74 -9.13
N GLY A 299 22.92 -6.08 -10.26
CA GLY A 299 21.84 -5.09 -10.39
C GLY A 299 20.46 -5.70 -10.14
N ILE A 300 20.16 -6.85 -10.75
CA ILE A 300 18.90 -7.57 -10.53
C ILE A 300 18.75 -7.96 -9.06
N GLN A 301 19.81 -8.50 -8.45
CA GLN A 301 19.78 -8.89 -7.04
C GLN A 301 19.54 -7.69 -6.13
N HIS A 302 20.19 -6.56 -6.38
CA HIS A 302 19.99 -5.34 -5.60
C HIS A 302 18.53 -4.85 -5.65
N ILE A 303 17.87 -4.93 -6.81
CA ILE A 303 16.45 -4.60 -6.94
C ILE A 303 15.57 -5.60 -6.18
N LYS A 304 15.88 -6.91 -6.25
CA LYS A 304 15.18 -7.94 -5.46
C LYS A 304 15.28 -7.67 -3.97
N ASP A 305 16.47 -7.36 -3.46
CA ASP A 305 16.68 -7.06 -2.04
C ASP A 305 15.84 -5.84 -1.60
N LYS A 306 15.72 -4.82 -2.45
CA LYS A 306 14.82 -3.67 -2.19
C LYS A 306 13.34 -4.05 -2.19
N PHE A 307 12.91 -4.90 -3.13
CA PHE A 307 11.56 -5.46 -3.10
C PHE A 307 11.29 -6.22 -1.80
N GLN A 308 12.23 -7.06 -1.37
CA GLN A 308 12.14 -7.82 -0.12
C GLN A 308 11.97 -6.86 1.06
N MET A 309 12.82 -5.83 1.18
CA MET A 309 12.71 -4.83 2.26
C MET A 309 11.36 -4.10 2.25
N ARG A 310 10.82 -3.77 1.07
CA ARG A 310 9.48 -3.14 0.97
C ARG A 310 8.37 -4.13 1.34
N SER A 311 8.45 -5.37 0.86
CA SER A 311 7.49 -6.44 1.17
C SER A 311 7.47 -6.80 2.64
N HIS A 312 8.64 -6.93 3.27
CA HIS A 312 8.78 -7.14 4.71
C HIS A 312 8.07 -6.05 5.51
N PHE A 313 8.31 -4.78 5.13
CA PHE A 313 7.73 -3.65 5.85
C PHE A 313 6.20 -3.65 5.79
N LEU A 314 5.65 -3.90 4.60
CA LEU A 314 4.21 -3.83 4.33
C LEU A 314 3.45 -5.06 4.83
N PHE A 315 3.96 -6.27 4.61
CA PHE A 315 3.22 -7.52 4.81
C PHE A 315 4.03 -8.61 5.51
N GLY A 316 5.24 -8.31 6.00
CA GLY A 316 6.11 -9.30 6.64
C GLY A 316 6.75 -10.31 5.70
N GLY A 317 6.62 -10.11 4.39
CA GLY A 317 7.06 -11.06 3.39
C GLY A 317 8.55 -10.98 3.12
N ASP A 318 9.30 -12.00 3.55
CA ASP A 318 10.76 -12.10 3.42
C ASP A 318 11.21 -13.21 2.48
N LYS A 319 10.40 -14.23 2.28
CA LYS A 319 10.80 -15.40 1.51
C LYS A 319 10.37 -15.22 0.06
N LEU A 320 11.34 -15.14 -0.86
CA LEU A 320 11.08 -15.00 -2.29
C LEU A 320 10.40 -16.27 -2.82
N ILE A 321 9.27 -16.10 -3.51
CA ILE A 321 8.53 -17.19 -4.17
C ILE A 321 8.90 -17.27 -5.64
N THR A 322 8.86 -16.15 -6.34
CA THR A 322 9.10 -16.11 -7.77
C THR A 322 9.70 -14.78 -8.12
N SER A 323 10.68 -14.81 -9.02
CA SER A 323 11.23 -13.63 -9.68
C SER A 323 11.16 -13.83 -11.18
N LYS A 324 10.42 -12.98 -11.89
CA LYS A 324 10.40 -12.97 -13.35
C LYS A 324 11.08 -11.69 -13.87
N CYS A 325 12.11 -11.86 -14.68
CA CYS A 325 12.70 -10.78 -15.47
C CYS A 325 12.19 -10.92 -16.91
N ASP A 326 11.35 -9.99 -17.36
CA ASP A 326 10.82 -10.01 -18.73
C ASP A 326 11.70 -9.16 -19.64
N PHE A 327 12.85 -9.72 -20.05
CA PHE A 327 13.87 -9.02 -20.85
C PHE A 327 13.33 -8.42 -22.16
N GLU A 328 12.24 -8.98 -22.69
CA GLU A 328 11.55 -8.48 -23.88
C GLU A 328 10.87 -7.14 -23.63
N GLN A 329 10.42 -6.90 -22.39
CA GLN A 329 9.80 -5.64 -21.96
C GLN A 329 10.83 -4.60 -21.48
N TRP A 330 12.11 -4.98 -21.39
CA TRP A 330 13.16 -4.07 -20.95
C TRP A 330 13.46 -3.03 -22.02
N LYS A 331 13.80 -1.80 -21.59
CA LYS A 331 14.08 -0.69 -22.50
C LYS A 331 15.37 0.02 -22.07
N PRO A 332 16.41 0.10 -22.91
CA PRO A 332 16.53 -0.58 -24.19
C PRO A 332 16.53 -2.11 -24.06
N ARG A 333 16.02 -2.81 -25.08
CA ARG A 333 15.96 -4.28 -25.09
C ARG A 333 17.37 -4.85 -25.08
N ILE A 334 17.56 -5.93 -24.32
CA ILE A 334 18.82 -6.68 -24.28
C ILE A 334 18.63 -8.06 -24.88
N GLU A 335 19.66 -8.56 -25.54
CA GLU A 335 19.68 -9.89 -26.13
C GLU A 335 19.62 -10.98 -25.03
N THR A 336 18.67 -11.91 -25.13
CA THR A 336 18.40 -12.94 -24.10
C THR A 336 19.56 -13.92 -23.88
N ASN A 337 20.41 -14.10 -24.90
CA ASN A 337 21.66 -14.85 -24.89
C ASN A 337 22.78 -14.21 -24.04
N LYS A 338 22.59 -12.97 -23.54
CA LYS A 338 23.48 -12.31 -22.56
C LYS A 338 23.07 -12.56 -21.10
N ASN A 339 22.12 -13.45 -20.85
CA ASN A 339 21.63 -13.80 -19.51
C ASN A 339 22.61 -14.69 -18.70
N ASN A 340 23.66 -15.22 -19.33
CA ASN A 340 24.67 -16.03 -18.66
C ASN A 340 25.70 -15.15 -17.91
N GLY A 341 25.28 -14.64 -16.75
CA GLY A 341 26.06 -14.31 -15.56
C GLY A 341 27.35 -13.47 -15.70
N ASP A 342 27.36 -12.31 -15.02
CA ASP A 342 28.55 -11.45 -14.77
C ASP A 342 29.00 -10.50 -15.88
N ILE A 343 28.13 -10.20 -16.84
CA ILE A 343 28.37 -9.09 -17.78
C ILE A 343 28.15 -7.75 -17.06
N LEU A 344 29.12 -6.84 -17.17
CA LEU A 344 29.00 -5.47 -16.66
C LEU A 344 27.88 -4.72 -17.39
N LEU A 345 27.14 -3.88 -16.65
CA LEU A 345 26.13 -3.02 -17.26
C LEU A 345 26.73 -2.08 -18.32
N HIS A 346 27.98 -1.67 -18.15
CA HIS A 346 28.75 -0.93 -19.16
C HIS A 346 28.78 -1.68 -20.49
N ASP A 347 29.13 -2.97 -20.48
CA ASP A 347 29.27 -3.75 -21.71
C ASP A 347 27.94 -4.01 -22.41
N ILE A 348 26.84 -3.99 -21.65
CA ILE A 348 25.48 -4.06 -22.18
C ILE A 348 25.09 -2.72 -22.82
N TYR A 349 25.32 -1.61 -22.13
CA TYR A 349 24.70 -0.33 -22.49
C TYR A 349 25.62 0.66 -23.23
N LYS A 350 26.93 0.39 -23.37
CA LYS A 350 27.92 1.35 -23.93
C LYS A 350 27.65 1.82 -25.36
N TYR A 351 26.90 1.06 -26.15
CA TYR A 351 26.58 1.40 -27.53
C TYR A 351 25.22 2.10 -27.69
N PHE A 352 24.46 2.28 -26.61
CA PHE A 352 23.19 3.01 -26.66
C PHE A 352 23.41 4.52 -26.61
N PHE A 353 22.58 5.24 -27.36
CA PHE A 353 22.62 6.70 -27.41
C PHE A 353 22.44 7.31 -26.01
N GLY A 354 23.29 8.28 -25.68
CA GLY A 354 23.27 8.97 -24.38
C GLY A 354 24.02 8.26 -23.25
N TYR A 355 24.59 7.07 -23.47
CA TYR A 355 25.45 6.42 -22.47
C TYR A 355 26.67 7.31 -22.12
N PRO A 356 27.10 7.37 -20.84
CA PRO A 356 26.56 6.66 -19.67
C PRO A 356 25.41 7.38 -18.97
N SER A 357 25.00 8.55 -19.48
CA SER A 357 23.84 9.32 -19.00
C SER A 357 22.52 8.79 -19.58
N ILE A 358 22.29 7.49 -19.46
CA ILE A 358 21.14 6.77 -20.02
C ILE A 358 20.17 6.31 -18.92
N GLN A 359 18.89 6.29 -19.26
CA GLN A 359 17.84 5.69 -18.45
C GLN A 359 17.50 4.31 -19.02
N VAL A 360 17.57 3.29 -18.17
CA VAL A 360 17.17 1.94 -18.56
C VAL A 360 15.98 1.50 -17.71
N TYR A 361 15.08 0.72 -18.30
CA TYR A 361 13.88 0.19 -17.65
C TYR A 361 13.97 -1.33 -17.62
N TRP A 362 13.82 -1.89 -16.42
CA TRP A 362 13.79 -3.32 -16.16
C TRP A 362 12.41 -3.69 -15.60
N GLU A 363 11.72 -4.57 -16.32
CA GLU A 363 10.52 -5.24 -15.85
C GLU A 363 10.95 -6.42 -14.97
N ILE A 364 10.84 -6.26 -13.64
CA ILE A 364 11.14 -7.31 -12.66
C ILE A 364 9.90 -7.49 -11.78
N GLU A 365 9.26 -8.66 -11.86
CA GLU A 365 8.18 -9.06 -10.96
C GLU A 365 8.76 -9.95 -9.85
N CYS A 366 8.58 -9.54 -8.60
CA CYS A 366 8.94 -10.36 -7.44
C CYS A 366 7.71 -10.60 -6.57
N ARG A 367 7.57 -11.82 -6.05
CA ARG A 367 6.57 -12.16 -5.04
C ARG A 367 7.26 -12.72 -3.81
N TYR A 368 6.85 -12.23 -2.65
CA TYR A 368 7.38 -12.66 -1.36
C TYR A 368 6.25 -13.11 -0.45
N ILE A 369 6.55 -14.05 0.44
CA ILE A 369 5.65 -14.52 1.50
C ILE A 369 6.29 -14.40 2.87
N VAL A 370 5.43 -14.40 3.88
CA VAL A 370 5.83 -14.61 5.27
C VAL A 370 6.41 -16.04 5.38
N PRO A 371 7.62 -16.20 5.92
CA PRO A 371 8.19 -17.51 6.24
C PRO A 371 7.29 -18.33 7.16
N TYR A 372 7.21 -19.64 6.94
CA TYR A 372 6.29 -20.54 7.63
C TYR A 372 6.42 -20.44 9.17
N GLU A 373 7.63 -20.35 9.68
CA GLU A 373 7.95 -20.27 11.10
C GLU A 373 7.36 -19.04 11.82
N ARG A 374 7.02 -17.98 11.08
CA ARG A 374 6.36 -16.78 11.64
C ARG A 374 4.86 -16.75 11.38
N THR A 375 4.30 -17.76 10.70
CA THR A 375 2.86 -17.85 10.45
C THR A 375 2.12 -18.50 11.62
N ILE A 376 0.81 -18.29 11.66
CA ILE A 376 -0.09 -18.90 12.64
C ILE A 376 -1.02 -19.92 11.98
N ALA A 377 -1.29 -21.00 12.71
CA ALA A 377 -2.29 -22.00 12.31
C ALA A 377 -3.67 -21.35 12.35
N THR A 378 -4.57 -21.83 11.49
CA THR A 378 -5.99 -21.48 11.58
C THR A 378 -6.74 -22.37 12.56
N GLU A 379 -6.27 -23.61 12.78
CA GLU A 379 -6.76 -24.49 13.83
C GLU A 379 -6.31 -23.99 15.20
N ARG A 380 -7.27 -23.75 16.09
CA ARG A 380 -6.99 -23.31 17.46
C ARG A 380 -6.86 -24.53 18.38
N THR A 381 -5.72 -24.66 19.05
CA THR A 381 -5.64 -25.44 20.29
C THR A 381 -6.33 -24.62 21.39
N ASN A 382 -7.01 -25.30 22.32
CA ASN A 382 -7.88 -24.69 23.36
C ASN A 382 -7.35 -23.34 23.85
N LEU A 383 -8.13 -22.26 23.62
CA LEU A 383 -7.81 -20.94 24.13
C LEU A 383 -7.63 -21.02 25.66
N PRO A 384 -6.62 -20.35 26.24
CA PRO A 384 -6.47 -20.30 27.69
C PRO A 384 -7.76 -19.74 28.31
N GLU A 385 -8.21 -20.38 29.39
CA GLU A 385 -9.35 -19.92 30.17
C GLU A 385 -9.12 -18.46 30.60
N ASN A 386 -10.19 -17.66 30.51
CA ASN A 386 -10.20 -16.23 30.83
C ASN A 386 -9.49 -15.93 32.15
N ASP A 387 -8.28 -15.39 32.08
CA ASP A 387 -7.70 -14.66 33.20
C ASP A 387 -6.98 -13.40 32.67
N GLU A 388 -7.10 -12.31 33.43
CA GLU A 388 -6.36 -11.03 33.38
C GLU A 388 -7.00 -9.77 32.77
N LEU A 389 -8.07 -9.81 31.97
CA LEU A 389 -8.77 -8.57 31.57
C LEU A 389 -10.08 -8.38 32.32
N SER A 390 -9.97 -7.95 33.58
CA SER A 390 -11.09 -7.49 34.41
C SER A 390 -11.65 -6.15 33.88
N VAL A 391 -12.23 -6.16 32.68
CA VAL A 391 -12.97 -5.03 32.11
C VAL A 391 -14.44 -5.37 32.18
N GLU A 392 -15.21 -4.55 32.88
CA GLU A 392 -16.67 -4.67 32.95
C GLU A 392 -17.24 -4.51 31.53
N PHE A 393 -17.64 -5.63 30.93
CA PHE A 393 -18.13 -5.67 29.56
C PHE A 393 -19.54 -5.09 29.49
N ILE A 394 -19.72 -4.05 28.68
CA ILE A 394 -21.06 -3.62 28.27
C ILE A 394 -21.62 -4.76 27.42
N SER A 395 -22.68 -5.42 27.92
CA SER A 395 -23.45 -6.39 27.13
C SER A 395 -23.77 -5.76 25.77
N SER A 396 -23.45 -6.44 24.67
CA SER A 396 -23.60 -5.97 23.27
C SER A 396 -25.06 -5.78 22.82
N ASN A 397 -25.99 -5.54 23.76
CA ASN A 397 -27.43 -5.73 23.65
C ASN A 397 -28.15 -4.85 22.61
N GLU A 398 -27.48 -3.86 22.03
CA GLU A 398 -28.01 -3.06 20.93
C GLU A 398 -26.95 -2.84 19.83
N LYS A 399 -26.38 -3.91 19.26
CA LYS A 399 -25.88 -3.80 17.88
C LYS A 399 -27.09 -3.44 16.99
N PRO A 400 -27.06 -2.31 16.26
CA PRO A 400 -28.13 -1.95 15.33
C PRO A 400 -28.31 -3.06 14.28
N THR A 401 -29.48 -3.17 13.67
CA THR A 401 -29.74 -4.09 12.55
C THR A 401 -28.68 -3.87 11.47
N PHE A 402 -27.72 -4.78 11.41
CA PHE A 402 -26.56 -4.71 10.53
C PHE A 402 -26.84 -5.63 9.35
N ASN A 403 -26.94 -5.08 8.15
CA ASN A 403 -26.91 -5.86 6.92
C ASN A 403 -25.63 -5.45 6.17
N PRO A 404 -24.55 -6.27 6.20
CA PRO A 404 -23.33 -5.98 5.48
C PRO A 404 -23.46 -6.17 3.96
N LEU A 405 -24.58 -6.76 3.51
CA LEU A 405 -24.89 -7.02 2.12
C LEU A 405 -25.67 -5.83 1.55
N LEU A 406 -25.23 -5.30 0.41
CA LEU A 406 -25.88 -4.16 -0.25
C LEU A 406 -27.05 -4.62 -1.14
N TYR A 407 -28.16 -3.89 -1.02
CA TYR A 407 -29.32 -3.92 -1.92
C TYR A 407 -29.09 -3.17 -3.25
N GLU A 408 -28.16 -2.21 -3.29
CA GLU A 408 -27.77 -1.46 -4.50
C GLU A 408 -26.25 -1.16 -4.44
N CYS A 409 -25.43 -1.99 -5.09
CA CYS A 409 -24.02 -1.65 -5.30
C CYS A 409 -23.91 -0.78 -6.55
N ASP A 410 -23.74 0.52 -6.35
CA ASP A 410 -23.32 1.42 -7.41
C ASP A 410 -21.78 1.43 -7.40
N PHE A 411 -21.19 0.73 -8.37
CA PHE A 411 -19.76 0.76 -8.65
C PHE A 411 -19.20 2.18 -8.59
N HIS A 412 -19.95 3.16 -9.11
CA HIS A 412 -19.56 4.56 -9.08
C HIS A 412 -19.57 5.11 -7.65
N LYS A 413 -20.58 4.83 -6.82
CA LYS A 413 -20.57 5.24 -5.39
C LYS A 413 -19.36 4.69 -4.65
N VAL A 414 -19.05 3.40 -4.80
CA VAL A 414 -17.91 2.77 -4.12
C VAL A 414 -16.58 3.32 -4.67
N LYS A 415 -16.45 3.51 -5.99
CA LYS A 415 -15.26 4.14 -6.59
C LYS A 415 -15.09 5.59 -6.12
N THR A 416 -16.18 6.35 -5.99
CA THR A 416 -16.17 7.72 -5.44
C THR A 416 -15.73 7.72 -3.97
N ILE A 417 -16.15 6.73 -3.17
CA ILE A 417 -15.69 6.56 -1.79
C ILE A 417 -14.17 6.36 -1.77
N GLU A 418 -13.65 5.40 -2.54
CA GLU A 418 -12.21 5.12 -2.57
C GLU A 418 -11.38 6.35 -2.98
N ASP A 419 -11.81 7.05 -4.02
CA ASP A 419 -11.18 8.31 -4.47
C ASP A 419 -11.20 9.39 -3.37
N THR A 420 -12.34 9.52 -2.69
CA THR A 420 -12.50 10.50 -1.61
C THR A 420 -11.62 10.16 -0.41
N LEU A 421 -11.61 8.89 0.01
CA LEU A 421 -10.78 8.39 1.12
C LEU A 421 -9.30 8.58 0.82
N HIS A 422 -8.85 8.18 -0.36
CA HIS A 422 -7.46 8.35 -0.80
C HIS A 422 -7.03 9.82 -0.72
N SER A 423 -7.91 10.75 -1.08
CA SER A 423 -7.62 12.17 -0.94
C SER A 423 -7.53 12.59 0.54
N LYS A 424 -8.41 12.12 1.42
CA LYS A 424 -8.43 12.59 2.82
C LYS A 424 -7.26 12.11 3.66
N LEU A 425 -6.64 10.98 3.31
CA LEU A 425 -5.54 10.39 4.06
C LEU A 425 -4.23 11.15 3.84
N ILE A 426 -3.67 11.66 4.94
CA ILE A 426 -2.32 12.22 4.97
C ILE A 426 -1.42 11.19 5.67
N ARG A 427 -0.34 10.76 5.00
CA ARG A 427 0.50 9.60 5.36
C ARG A 427 1.48 9.83 6.52
N ASN A 428 1.02 10.42 7.62
CA ASN A 428 1.83 10.56 8.83
C ASN A 428 0.95 10.54 10.08
N ASN A 429 1.56 10.19 11.22
CA ASN A 429 0.92 10.25 12.53
C ASN A 429 -0.43 9.50 12.61
N TYR A 430 -0.53 8.33 11.97
CA TYR A 430 -1.79 7.57 11.84
C TYR A 430 -2.50 7.37 13.18
N LEU A 431 -1.78 7.02 14.25
CA LEU A 431 -2.39 6.85 15.57
C LEU A 431 -3.04 8.14 16.08
N GLN A 432 -2.35 9.29 16.01
CA GLN A 432 -2.91 10.56 16.46
C GLN A 432 -4.16 10.93 15.66
N LYS A 433 -4.15 10.70 14.34
CA LYS A 433 -5.27 11.04 13.47
C LYS A 433 -6.45 10.10 13.62
N LEU A 434 -6.20 8.81 13.84
CA LEU A 434 -7.22 7.85 14.22
C LEU A 434 -7.91 8.30 15.51
N LEU A 435 -7.15 8.58 16.57
CA LEU A 435 -7.71 9.04 17.84
C LEU A 435 -8.44 10.39 17.69
N HIS A 436 -7.91 11.32 16.88
CA HIS A 436 -8.57 12.60 16.58
C HIS A 436 -9.91 12.40 15.88
N GLU A 437 -9.98 11.48 14.92
CA GLU A 437 -11.21 11.09 14.23
C GLU A 437 -12.24 10.50 15.19
N ILE A 438 -11.84 9.60 16.08
CA ILE A 438 -12.74 9.03 17.10
C ILE A 438 -13.32 10.14 18.00
N ILE A 439 -12.48 11.09 18.45
CA ILE A 439 -12.94 12.22 19.28
C ILE A 439 -13.89 13.12 18.49
N LYS A 440 -13.55 13.41 17.23
CA LYS A 440 -14.37 14.24 16.33
C LYS A 440 -15.76 13.63 16.09
N ASN A 441 -15.86 12.31 16.02
CA ASN A 441 -17.14 11.62 15.89
C ASN A 441 -17.85 11.40 17.24
N ASN A 442 -17.45 12.10 18.32
CA ASN A 442 -18.04 12.07 19.66
C ASN A 442 -17.82 10.77 20.46
N TYR A 443 -16.76 10.02 20.16
CA TYR A 443 -16.43 8.76 20.83
C TYR A 443 -15.19 8.85 21.74
N LEU A 444 -14.90 10.03 22.32
CA LEU A 444 -13.83 10.18 23.32
C LEU A 444 -13.96 9.17 24.49
N ARG A 445 -15.20 8.76 24.81
CA ARG A 445 -15.49 7.75 25.84
C ARG A 445 -14.83 6.40 25.60
N ASP A 446 -14.57 6.05 24.34
CA ASP A 446 -13.96 4.78 23.95
C ASP A 446 -12.43 4.81 24.09
N LEU A 447 -11.84 5.99 24.31
CA LEU A 447 -10.40 6.20 24.43
C LEU A 447 -9.92 6.36 25.88
N ILE A 448 -10.84 6.46 26.84
CA ILE A 448 -10.57 6.78 28.25
C ILE A 448 -11.29 5.77 29.15
N THR A 449 -10.84 5.62 30.39
CA THR A 449 -11.55 4.81 31.39
C THR A 449 -12.91 5.43 31.73
N HIS A 450 -13.93 4.60 31.88
CA HIS A 450 -15.27 5.05 32.22
C HIS A 450 -15.26 5.78 33.57
N GLN A 451 -15.64 7.05 33.56
CA GLN A 451 -15.87 7.80 34.79
C GLN A 451 -17.38 7.78 35.07
N HIS A 452 -17.78 7.12 36.16
CA HIS A 452 -19.17 7.07 36.59
C HIS A 452 -19.61 8.44 37.09
N THR A 453 -20.28 9.18 36.22
CA THR A 453 -20.89 10.46 36.58
C THR A 453 -22.33 10.44 36.10
N LYS A 454 -23.27 10.41 37.05
CA LYS A 454 -24.71 10.41 36.76
C LYS A 454 -25.20 11.71 36.11
N ASN A 455 -24.42 12.80 36.23
CA ASN A 455 -24.74 14.11 35.68
C ASN A 455 -24.16 14.31 34.26
N LYS A 456 -25.05 14.51 33.27
CA LYS A 456 -24.68 14.75 31.86
C LYS A 456 -23.85 16.04 31.66
N GLN A 457 -24.09 17.07 32.46
CA GLN A 457 -23.38 18.35 32.35
C GLN A 457 -21.96 18.25 32.88
N GLU A 458 -21.76 17.54 33.99
CA GLU A 458 -20.45 17.25 34.57
C GLU A 458 -19.60 16.40 33.62
N LYS A 459 -20.20 15.37 33.00
CA LYS A 459 -19.55 14.56 31.97
C LYS A 459 -19.06 15.40 30.78
N LYS A 460 -19.87 16.35 30.32
CA LYS A 460 -19.48 17.29 29.25
C LYS A 460 -18.29 18.14 29.67
N GLN A 461 -18.28 18.66 30.90
CA GLN A 461 -17.15 19.44 31.42
C GLN A 461 -15.86 18.61 31.51
N ILE A 462 -15.95 17.36 31.97
CA ILE A 462 -14.81 16.43 32.00
C ILE A 462 -14.23 16.24 30.60
N TYR A 463 -15.09 16.00 29.60
CA TYR A 463 -14.64 15.78 28.23
C TYR A 463 -13.98 17.01 27.63
N GLU A 464 -14.49 18.21 27.90
CA GLU A 464 -13.85 19.45 27.46
C GLU A 464 -12.50 19.68 28.15
N ARG A 465 -12.37 19.37 29.45
CA ARG A 465 -11.05 19.40 30.14
C ARG A 465 -10.06 18.41 29.52
N ILE A 466 -10.50 17.19 29.22
CA ILE A 466 -9.65 16.18 28.57
C ILE A 466 -9.21 16.66 27.19
N LYS A 467 -10.14 17.16 26.36
CA LYS A 467 -9.83 17.73 25.04
C LYS A 467 -8.78 18.84 25.14
N GLN A 468 -8.88 19.72 26.14
CA GLN A 468 -7.87 20.75 26.40
C GLN A 468 -6.51 20.14 26.76
N GLN A 469 -6.47 19.16 27.67
CA GLN A 469 -5.23 18.51 28.11
C GLN A 469 -4.49 17.78 26.97
N ILE A 470 -5.22 17.20 26.02
CA ILE A 470 -4.63 16.52 24.85
C ILE A 470 -4.43 17.46 23.65
N ASN A 471 -4.71 18.76 23.80
CA ASN A 471 -4.64 19.78 22.75
C ASN A 471 -5.49 19.44 21.51
N TYR A 472 -6.69 18.91 21.72
CA TYR A 472 -7.64 18.62 20.65
C TYR A 472 -8.19 19.90 20.01
N LYS A 473 -8.17 19.95 18.67
CA LYS A 473 -8.77 21.01 17.86
C LYS A 473 -9.57 20.38 16.73
N GLU A 474 -10.88 20.62 16.67
CA GLU A 474 -11.78 19.93 15.75
C GLU A 474 -11.41 20.09 14.26
N GLU A 475 -10.96 21.28 13.87
CA GLU A 475 -10.60 21.62 12.49
C GLU A 475 -9.10 21.39 12.16
N ASP A 476 -8.31 20.80 13.06
CA ASP A 476 -6.89 20.52 12.77
C ASP A 476 -6.74 19.40 11.75
N LYS A 477 -6.46 19.78 10.49
CA LYS A 477 -6.19 18.86 9.38
C LYS A 477 -5.01 17.92 9.64
N ASN A 478 -4.06 18.29 10.51
CA ASN A 478 -2.93 17.44 10.86
C ASN A 478 -3.26 16.43 11.97
N GLY A 479 -4.41 16.59 12.64
CA GLY A 479 -4.86 15.75 13.74
C GLY A 479 -3.83 15.63 14.87
N LYS A 480 -3.14 16.72 15.22
CA LYS A 480 -2.11 16.68 16.27
C LYS A 480 -2.79 16.49 17.63
N LEU A 481 -2.31 15.50 18.38
CA LEU A 481 -2.76 15.22 19.75
C LEU A 481 -1.55 14.97 20.65
N ILE A 482 -1.63 15.41 21.91
CA ILE A 482 -0.68 14.98 22.93
C ILE A 482 -1.09 13.57 23.37
N LEU A 483 -0.28 12.57 23.00
CA LEU A 483 -0.51 11.18 23.40
C LEU A 483 -0.02 10.99 24.84
N ASN A 484 -0.95 10.94 25.78
CA ASN A 484 -0.70 10.71 27.20
C ASN A 484 -1.53 9.52 27.67
N ASP A 485 -0.87 8.44 28.05
CA ASP A 485 -1.47 7.16 28.45
C ASP A 485 -2.16 7.20 29.83
N LYS A 486 -1.89 8.23 30.64
CA LYS A 486 -2.66 8.52 31.87
C LYS A 486 -4.03 9.13 31.58
N ILE A 487 -4.20 9.73 30.40
CA ILE A 487 -5.45 10.37 29.97
C ILE A 487 -6.18 9.47 28.98
N LEU A 488 -5.51 9.10 27.89
CA LEU A 488 -5.99 8.20 26.85
C LEU A 488 -5.60 6.77 27.22
N THR A 489 -6.34 6.17 28.14
CA THR A 489 -6.02 4.87 28.73
C THR A 489 -6.02 3.73 27.72
N ILE A 490 -6.69 3.90 26.57
CA ILE A 490 -6.58 2.97 25.44
C ILE A 490 -5.12 2.72 25.05
N LEU A 491 -4.23 3.70 25.18
CA LEU A 491 -2.80 3.55 24.85
C LEU A 491 -2.11 2.47 25.70
N ASN A 492 -2.57 2.22 26.93
CA ASN A 492 -2.05 1.13 27.76
C ASN A 492 -2.53 -0.23 27.22
N GLU A 493 -3.81 -0.35 26.87
CA GLU A 493 -4.36 -1.55 26.22
C GLU A 493 -3.57 -1.87 24.95
N LEU A 494 -3.27 -0.86 24.11
CA LEU A 494 -2.49 -1.06 22.89
C LEU A 494 -1.06 -1.56 23.16
N LYS A 495 -0.40 -1.04 24.20
CA LYS A 495 0.97 -1.46 24.54
C LYS A 495 1.01 -2.90 25.06
N ILE A 496 -0.01 -3.31 25.82
CA ILE A 496 -0.15 -4.69 26.29
C ILE A 496 -0.36 -5.61 25.08
N LEU A 497 -1.34 -5.32 24.22
CA LEU A 497 -1.63 -6.11 23.03
C LEU A 497 -0.48 -6.12 22.02
N TYR A 498 0.33 -5.07 21.96
CA TYR A 498 1.53 -5.07 21.12
C TYR A 498 2.54 -6.12 21.57
N HIS A 499 2.61 -6.43 22.86
CA HIS A 499 3.53 -7.43 23.42
C HIS A 499 2.90 -8.81 23.59
N ASP A 500 1.70 -9.01 23.05
CA ASP A 500 1.04 -10.32 23.01
C ASP A 500 1.94 -11.35 22.31
N ASP A 501 1.97 -12.58 22.83
CA ASP A 501 2.84 -13.65 22.34
C ASP A 501 2.54 -14.01 20.88
N ILE A 502 1.29 -13.90 20.43
CA ILE A 502 0.91 -14.14 19.03
C ILE A 502 1.51 -13.06 18.14
N HIS A 503 1.42 -11.79 18.55
CA HIS A 503 2.02 -10.68 17.81
C HIS A 503 3.55 -10.77 17.76
N LYS A 504 4.17 -11.15 18.87
CA LYS A 504 5.61 -11.39 18.99
C LYS A 504 6.09 -12.56 18.14
N HIS A 505 5.35 -13.68 18.12
CA HIS A 505 5.63 -14.84 17.26
C HIS A 505 5.67 -14.46 15.78
N MET A 506 4.72 -13.62 15.35
CA MET A 506 4.70 -13.07 13.99
C MET A 506 5.82 -12.05 13.70
N GLY A 507 6.60 -11.63 14.70
CA GLY A 507 7.67 -10.62 14.56
C GLY A 507 7.16 -9.18 14.56
N TYR A 508 6.10 -8.89 15.31
CA TYR A 508 5.47 -7.57 15.46
C TYR A 508 4.99 -6.94 14.13
N PRO A 509 4.16 -7.64 13.33
CA PRO A 509 3.67 -7.12 12.04
C PRO A 509 2.74 -5.90 12.13
N LEU A 510 2.08 -5.67 13.26
CA LEU A 510 1.17 -4.54 13.43
C LEU A 510 1.88 -3.35 14.09
N GLN A 511 1.47 -2.15 13.70
CA GLN A 511 1.79 -0.91 14.40
C GLN A 511 0.64 -0.58 15.36
N LEU A 512 0.88 0.29 16.36
CA LEU A 512 -0.14 0.62 17.37
C LEU A 512 -1.49 1.07 16.79
N HIS A 513 -1.50 1.78 15.65
CA HIS A 513 -2.76 2.21 15.03
C HIS A 513 -3.53 1.07 14.36
N HIS A 514 -2.85 0.02 13.89
CA HIS A 514 -3.51 -1.19 13.39
C HIS A 514 -4.22 -1.93 14.54
N ILE A 515 -3.51 -2.15 15.65
CA ILE A 515 -4.07 -2.76 16.86
C ILE A 515 -5.23 -1.90 17.38
N CYS A 516 -5.06 -0.57 17.41
CA CYS A 516 -6.09 0.36 17.83
C CYS A 516 -7.34 0.28 16.97
N ALA A 517 -7.21 0.18 15.64
CA ALA A 517 -8.35 0.08 14.74
C ALA A 517 -9.15 -1.21 14.99
N ILE A 518 -8.46 -2.34 15.16
CA ILE A 518 -9.11 -3.62 15.50
C ILE A 518 -9.81 -3.53 16.85
N LEU A 519 -9.12 -3.00 17.89
CA LEU A 519 -9.70 -2.84 19.22
C LEU A 519 -10.93 -1.93 19.24
N LEU A 520 -10.89 -0.81 18.50
CA LEU A 520 -12.02 0.11 18.35
C LEU A 520 -13.21 -0.56 17.64
N TYR A 521 -12.94 -1.41 16.65
CA TYR A 521 -13.97 -2.15 15.93
C TYR A 521 -14.58 -3.26 16.80
N CYS A 522 -13.76 -4.14 17.36
CA CYS A 522 -14.23 -5.32 18.09
C CYS A 522 -14.79 -4.98 19.48
N GLY A 523 -14.18 -4.02 20.18
CA GLY A 523 -14.35 -3.86 21.63
C GLY A 523 -15.01 -2.57 22.09
N LYS A 524 -15.25 -1.59 21.21
CA LYS A 524 -15.68 -0.24 21.62
C LYS A 524 -16.98 0.20 20.95
N SER A 525 -17.63 1.18 21.55
CA SER A 525 -18.99 1.58 21.16
C SER A 525 -19.08 2.32 19.83
N CYS A 526 -17.99 2.92 19.35
CA CYS A 526 -17.91 3.61 18.07
C CYS A 526 -18.18 2.71 16.87
N ASN A 527 -17.95 1.40 17.01
CA ASN A 527 -18.16 0.45 15.92
C ASN A 527 -19.59 0.49 15.37
N ALA A 528 -20.60 0.59 16.25
CA ALA A 528 -21.99 0.60 15.82
C ALA A 528 -22.29 1.74 14.82
N GLU A 529 -21.83 2.96 15.12
CA GLU A 529 -22.01 4.12 14.23
C GLU A 529 -21.09 4.05 13.02
N PHE A 530 -19.86 3.56 13.19
CA PHE A 530 -18.92 3.32 12.09
C PHE A 530 -19.55 2.39 11.04
N SER A 531 -19.99 1.21 11.45
CA SER A 531 -20.69 0.23 10.61
C SER A 531 -21.96 0.81 9.97
N TYR A 532 -22.76 1.55 10.73
CA TYR A 532 -23.96 2.20 10.21
C TYR A 532 -23.65 3.24 9.12
N ASP A 533 -22.65 4.09 9.36
CA ASP A 533 -22.20 5.09 8.39
C ASP A 533 -21.64 4.42 7.12
N GLN A 534 -20.89 3.32 7.24
CA GLN A 534 -20.39 2.58 6.07
C GLN A 534 -21.52 2.04 5.21
N ILE A 535 -22.52 1.37 5.80
CA ILE A 535 -23.70 0.87 5.07
C ILE A 535 -24.45 2.01 4.36
N LYS A 536 -24.43 3.23 4.92
CA LYS A 536 -25.01 4.43 4.30
C LYS A 536 -24.07 5.15 3.32
N PHE A 537 -22.97 4.52 2.90
CA PHE A 537 -21.94 5.08 2.01
C PHE A 537 -21.26 6.35 2.57
N ARG A 538 -21.20 6.51 3.90
CA ARG A 538 -20.62 7.68 4.60
C ARG A 538 -19.21 7.41 5.12
N HIS A 539 -18.43 6.59 4.41
CA HIS A 539 -17.05 6.21 4.78
C HIS A 539 -16.13 7.42 5.03
N GLN A 540 -16.39 8.54 4.37
CA GLN A 540 -15.61 9.77 4.49
C GLN A 540 -15.67 10.43 5.87
N LYS A 541 -16.54 9.96 6.79
CA LYS A 541 -16.55 10.31 8.22
C LYS A 541 -15.48 9.57 9.03
N TRP A 542 -15.03 8.43 8.54
CA TRP A 542 -14.13 7.51 9.22
C TRP A 542 -12.90 7.11 8.38
N PRO A 543 -12.24 8.05 7.67
CA PRO A 543 -11.14 7.70 6.77
C PRO A 543 -9.98 6.97 7.44
N TYR A 544 -9.62 7.33 8.68
CA TYR A 544 -8.48 6.72 9.37
C TYR A 544 -8.83 5.37 9.97
N LEU A 545 -9.98 5.22 10.63
CA LEU A 545 -10.43 3.93 11.16
C LEU A 545 -10.58 2.91 10.03
N ASP A 546 -11.19 3.30 8.92
CA ASP A 546 -11.35 2.44 7.75
C ASP A 546 -10.00 2.05 7.12
N SER A 547 -9.09 3.02 6.88
CA SER A 547 -7.79 2.71 6.30
C SER A 547 -6.96 1.78 7.19
N CYS A 548 -6.90 2.08 8.49
CA CYS A 548 -6.10 1.30 9.43
C CYS A 548 -6.65 -0.12 9.61
N LEU A 549 -7.98 -0.31 9.58
CA LEU A 549 -8.59 -1.63 9.71
C LEU A 549 -8.36 -2.49 8.46
N LEU A 550 -8.50 -1.92 7.25
CA LEU A 550 -8.14 -2.60 6.00
C LEU A 550 -6.68 -3.03 5.97
N ASP A 551 -5.76 -2.14 6.36
CA ASP A 551 -4.34 -2.44 6.36
C ASP A 551 -4.02 -3.52 7.42
N ALA A 552 -4.65 -3.44 8.60
CA ALA A 552 -4.47 -4.43 9.66
C ALA A 552 -4.94 -5.84 9.24
N ILE A 553 -6.12 -5.96 8.62
CA ILE A 553 -6.65 -7.24 8.13
C ILE A 553 -5.76 -7.80 7.01
N GLY A 554 -5.34 -6.95 6.06
CA GLY A 554 -4.46 -7.37 4.98
C GLY A 554 -3.09 -7.83 5.48
N ILE A 555 -2.56 -7.20 6.53
CA ILE A 555 -1.33 -7.64 7.19
C ILE A 555 -1.55 -8.97 7.91
N LEU A 556 -2.53 -9.09 8.81
CA LEU A 556 -2.72 -10.33 9.57
C LEU A 556 -3.07 -11.52 8.67
N GLY A 557 -3.87 -11.30 7.63
CA GLY A 557 -4.21 -12.34 6.67
C GLY A 557 -3.01 -12.93 5.92
N SER A 558 -1.90 -12.18 5.76
CA SER A 558 -0.67 -12.73 5.15
C SER A 558 0.08 -13.67 6.10
N TYR A 559 -0.16 -13.58 7.41
CA TYR A 559 0.46 -14.38 8.45
C TYR A 559 -0.32 -15.64 8.81
N GLU A 560 -1.57 -15.77 8.35
CA GLU A 560 -2.40 -16.95 8.59
C GLU A 560 -2.23 -18.01 7.51
N ARG A 561 -2.19 -19.27 7.92
CA ARG A 561 -2.19 -20.43 7.00
C ARG A 561 -3.60 -20.80 6.58
N VAL A 562 -4.27 -19.88 5.89
CA VAL A 562 -5.64 -20.07 5.38
C VAL A 562 -5.73 -21.19 4.34
N GLU A 563 -4.64 -21.48 3.65
CA GLU A 563 -4.51 -22.61 2.72
C GLU A 563 -4.66 -23.98 3.40
N GLU A 564 -4.39 -24.05 4.71
CA GLU A 564 -4.58 -25.26 5.54
C GLU A 564 -6.00 -25.34 6.13
N SER A 565 -6.77 -24.24 6.14
CA SER A 565 -8.03 -24.11 6.87
C SER A 565 -9.22 -24.73 6.14
N GLU A 566 -9.95 -25.66 6.77
CA GLU A 566 -11.28 -26.12 6.32
C GLU A 566 -12.44 -25.51 7.14
N ILE A 567 -12.16 -24.48 7.93
CA ILE A 567 -13.12 -23.87 8.86
C ILE A 567 -14.26 -23.17 8.10
N GLU A 568 -15.49 -23.56 8.44
CA GLU A 568 -16.73 -22.85 8.08
C GLU A 568 -16.96 -21.72 9.09
N LEU A 569 -17.44 -20.56 8.63
CA LEU A 569 -17.68 -19.41 9.51
C LEU A 569 -19.12 -18.92 9.43
N TYR A 570 -19.57 -18.29 10.52
CA TYR A 570 -20.96 -17.89 10.69
C TYR A 570 -21.07 -16.44 11.19
N CYS A 571 -22.07 -15.71 10.69
CA CYS A 571 -22.42 -14.37 11.17
C CYS A 571 -23.93 -14.25 11.34
N GLY A 572 -24.38 -13.88 12.55
CA GLY A 572 -25.80 -13.67 12.83
C GLY A 572 -26.24 -12.23 12.56
N LEU A 573 -27.29 -12.06 11.77
CA LEU A 573 -27.91 -10.77 11.46
C LEU A 573 -29.31 -10.71 12.05
N LYS A 574 -29.47 -9.91 13.10
CA LYS A 574 -30.75 -9.72 13.80
C LYS A 574 -31.76 -9.01 12.93
N ARG A 575 -32.98 -9.58 12.78
CA ARG A 575 -34.11 -8.99 12.02
C ARG A 575 -33.79 -8.67 10.55
N VAL A 576 -32.82 -9.36 9.95
CA VAL A 576 -32.56 -9.33 8.52
C VAL A 576 -33.14 -10.61 7.92
N ARG A 577 -33.99 -10.48 6.90
CA ARG A 577 -34.48 -11.59 6.07
C ARG A 577 -34.62 -11.04 4.66
N LEU A 578 -34.19 -11.80 3.68
CA LEU A 578 -34.17 -11.39 2.27
C LEU A 578 -35.25 -12.17 1.53
N ASP A 579 -36.15 -11.49 0.84
CA ASP A 579 -37.24 -12.10 0.07
C ASP A 579 -36.70 -12.75 -1.21
N ASN A 580 -35.70 -12.12 -1.84
CA ASN A 580 -35.01 -12.64 -3.01
C ASN A 580 -33.51 -12.35 -2.93
N VAL A 581 -32.73 -13.34 -2.48
CA VAL A 581 -31.26 -13.27 -2.38
C VAL A 581 -30.61 -12.78 -3.68
N GLU A 582 -31.03 -13.28 -4.85
CA GLU A 582 -30.41 -12.91 -6.13
C GLU A 582 -30.65 -11.44 -6.52
N LYS A 583 -31.76 -10.85 -6.08
CA LYS A 583 -32.08 -9.43 -6.32
C LYS A 583 -31.54 -8.52 -5.23
N GLU A 584 -31.48 -9.01 -3.99
CA GLU A 584 -31.16 -8.21 -2.81
C GLU A 584 -29.68 -8.25 -2.43
N ILE A 585 -28.92 -9.25 -2.88
CA ILE A 585 -27.49 -9.34 -2.67
C ILE A 585 -26.79 -9.09 -4.00
N ASN A 586 -26.11 -7.94 -4.11
CA ASN A 586 -25.13 -7.78 -5.17
C ASN A 586 -23.84 -8.54 -4.79
N ALA A 587 -23.77 -9.80 -5.22
CA ALA A 587 -22.65 -10.71 -5.06
C ALA A 587 -21.30 -9.99 -5.31
N GLY A 588 -20.30 -10.26 -4.47
CA GLY A 588 -18.91 -9.82 -4.68
C GLY A 588 -18.48 -8.58 -3.91
N TYR A 589 -19.36 -7.92 -3.16
CA TYR A 589 -19.03 -6.68 -2.44
C TYR A 589 -19.52 -6.64 -0.99
N PHE A 590 -18.57 -6.50 -0.06
CA PHE A 590 -18.88 -6.08 1.30
C PHE A 590 -18.75 -4.56 1.39
N ILE A 591 -19.84 -3.86 1.73
CA ILE A 591 -19.78 -2.40 1.96
C ILE A 591 -19.13 -2.07 3.30
N SER A 592 -19.27 -2.95 4.28
CA SER A 592 -18.67 -2.81 5.61
C SER A 592 -17.93 -4.09 5.99
N TYR A 593 -17.22 -4.06 7.10
CA TYR A 593 -16.50 -5.21 7.63
C TYR A 593 -17.50 -6.23 8.18
N VAL A 594 -17.15 -7.51 8.14
CA VAL A 594 -18.03 -8.58 8.63
C VAL A 594 -17.32 -9.39 9.69
N SER A 595 -17.89 -9.36 10.90
CA SER A 595 -17.44 -10.14 12.03
C SER A 595 -18.09 -11.52 11.98
N THR A 596 -17.28 -12.58 12.06
CA THR A 596 -17.70 -13.97 11.94
C THR A 596 -17.12 -14.80 13.07
N SER A 597 -17.74 -15.96 13.34
CA SER A 597 -17.26 -16.96 14.30
C SER A 597 -17.25 -18.33 13.66
N ASP A 598 -16.32 -19.18 14.06
CA ASP A 598 -16.37 -20.63 13.79
C ASP A 598 -17.39 -21.35 14.70
N ASP A 599 -18.01 -20.64 15.65
CA ASP A 599 -19.14 -21.11 16.44
C ASP A 599 -20.48 -20.67 15.86
N ILE A 600 -21.28 -21.62 15.41
CA ILE A 600 -22.64 -21.33 14.95
C ILE A 600 -23.55 -20.84 16.10
N GLU A 601 -23.29 -21.21 17.36
CA GLU A 601 -24.09 -20.76 18.51
C GLU A 601 -23.85 -19.27 18.79
N VAL A 602 -22.63 -18.78 18.59
CA VAL A 602 -22.34 -17.34 18.63
C VAL A 602 -23.13 -16.60 17.55
N ALA A 603 -23.18 -17.13 16.32
CA ALA A 603 -24.00 -16.55 15.26
C ALA A 603 -25.50 -16.58 15.59
N LYS A 604 -26.02 -17.66 16.18
CA LYS A 604 -27.42 -17.74 16.64
C LYS A 604 -27.72 -16.70 17.72
N MET A 605 -26.81 -16.48 18.66
CA MET A 605 -26.94 -15.43 19.69
C MET A 605 -27.09 -14.04 19.07
N PHE A 606 -26.27 -13.70 18.07
CA PHE A 606 -26.35 -12.41 17.38
C PHE A 606 -27.58 -12.28 16.48
N ARG A 607 -28.04 -13.37 15.86
CA ARG A 607 -29.29 -13.40 15.09
C ARG A 607 -30.51 -13.17 15.99
N GLY A 608 -30.47 -13.63 17.24
CA GLY A 608 -31.60 -13.54 18.18
C GLY A 608 -32.73 -14.50 17.81
N SER A 609 -33.99 -14.13 18.07
CA SER A 609 -35.13 -15.01 17.78
C SER A 609 -35.49 -15.08 16.29
N HIS A 610 -35.28 -14.00 15.54
CA HIS A 610 -35.61 -13.91 14.11
C HIS A 610 -34.52 -13.18 13.34
N GLY A 611 -34.15 -13.70 12.17
CA GLY A 611 -33.21 -13.04 11.27
C GLY A 611 -32.49 -13.99 10.34
N CYS A 612 -31.27 -13.62 9.98
CA CYS A 612 -30.45 -14.32 9.00
C CYS A 612 -29.17 -14.84 9.65
N ILE A 613 -28.67 -15.99 9.20
CA ILE A 613 -27.31 -16.46 9.47
C ILE A 613 -26.57 -16.50 8.14
N LEU A 614 -25.49 -15.75 8.03
CA LEU A 614 -24.56 -15.87 6.93
C LEU A 614 -23.60 -17.02 7.23
N HIS A 615 -23.50 -17.98 6.33
CA HIS A 615 -22.59 -19.11 6.39
C HIS A 615 -21.50 -18.92 5.32
N PHE A 616 -20.25 -18.87 5.73
CA PHE A 616 -19.09 -18.60 4.88
C PHE A 616 -18.34 -19.89 4.62
N HIS A 617 -18.38 -20.34 3.37
CA HIS A 617 -17.60 -21.47 2.90
C HIS A 617 -16.09 -21.23 3.08
N PRO A 618 -15.24 -22.25 3.32
CA PRO A 618 -13.79 -22.06 3.47
C PRO A 618 -13.15 -21.39 2.25
N SER A 619 -13.75 -21.56 1.06
CA SER A 619 -13.33 -20.88 -0.17
C SER A 619 -13.32 -19.35 -0.06
N MET A 620 -14.11 -18.76 0.85
CA MET A 620 -14.14 -17.32 1.11
C MET A 620 -12.82 -16.80 1.70
N ARG A 621 -12.18 -17.57 2.59
CA ARG A 621 -10.89 -17.16 3.20
C ARG A 621 -9.69 -17.47 2.32
N ARG A 622 -9.81 -18.51 1.49
CA ARG A 622 -8.72 -18.93 0.60
C ARG A 622 -8.68 -18.12 -0.70
N ALA A 623 -9.78 -17.46 -1.08
CA ALA A 623 -9.87 -16.71 -2.33
C ALA A 623 -9.02 -15.43 -2.32
N ASN A 624 -8.26 -15.24 -3.41
CA ASN A 624 -7.53 -14.01 -3.63
C ASN A 624 -8.48 -12.81 -3.78
N GLY A 625 -8.25 -11.74 -3.02
CA GLY A 625 -9.07 -10.53 -3.02
C GLY A 625 -10.16 -10.47 -1.96
N ILE A 626 -10.37 -11.55 -1.18
CA ILE A 626 -11.20 -11.52 0.04
C ILE A 626 -10.25 -11.54 1.23
N PHE A 627 -10.06 -10.39 1.88
CA PHE A 627 -9.17 -10.31 3.03
C PHE A 627 -9.94 -10.64 4.30
N SER A 628 -9.37 -11.51 5.12
CA SER A 628 -9.87 -11.87 6.44
C SER A 628 -8.72 -12.15 7.38
N CYS A 629 -8.95 -12.01 8.68
CA CYS A 629 -8.02 -12.46 9.70
C CYS A 629 -8.71 -12.80 11.03
N ASP A 630 -8.08 -13.68 11.78
CA ASP A 630 -8.33 -13.94 13.19
C ASP A 630 -7.88 -12.74 14.04
N VAL A 631 -8.85 -12.14 14.70
CA VAL A 631 -8.63 -11.01 15.62
C VAL A 631 -8.95 -11.38 17.06
N SER A 632 -9.21 -12.66 17.36
CA SER A 632 -9.63 -13.12 18.69
C SER A 632 -8.61 -12.81 19.77
N TRP A 633 -7.32 -12.73 19.44
CA TRP A 633 -6.25 -12.35 20.38
C TRP A 633 -6.22 -10.83 20.68
N ILE A 634 -6.76 -9.99 19.79
CA ILE A 634 -6.96 -8.55 20.04
C ILE A 634 -8.33 -8.25 20.65
N SER A 635 -9.36 -8.94 20.16
CA SER A 635 -10.75 -8.74 20.57
C SER A 635 -10.87 -8.99 22.08
N PRO A 636 -11.60 -8.14 22.80
CA PRO A 636 -11.78 -8.35 24.23
C PRO A 636 -12.83 -9.44 24.49
N PHE A 637 -13.61 -9.86 23.47
CA PHE A 637 -14.62 -10.91 23.55
C PHE A 637 -14.06 -12.28 23.11
N LYS A 638 -13.14 -12.87 23.89
CA LYS A 638 -12.45 -14.11 23.53
C LYS A 638 -13.38 -15.28 23.15
N HIS A 639 -14.52 -15.38 23.83
CA HIS A 639 -15.54 -16.40 23.60
C HIS A 639 -16.22 -16.31 22.22
N GLU A 640 -16.25 -15.13 21.58
CA GLU A 640 -16.83 -14.95 20.24
C GLU A 640 -15.95 -15.55 19.15
N ARG A 641 -14.67 -15.83 19.45
CA ARG A 641 -13.71 -16.45 18.52
C ARG A 641 -13.57 -15.68 17.20
N GLU A 642 -13.69 -14.36 17.27
CA GLU A 642 -13.90 -13.45 16.15
C GLU A 642 -12.86 -13.56 15.01
N ILE A 643 -13.36 -13.79 13.80
CA ILE A 643 -12.65 -13.67 12.52
C ILE A 643 -13.30 -12.55 11.72
N LEU A 644 -12.49 -11.58 11.28
CA LEU A 644 -12.93 -10.35 10.67
C LEU A 644 -12.64 -10.33 9.17
N PHE A 645 -13.68 -10.16 8.35
CA PHE A 645 -13.56 -9.91 6.91
C PHE A 645 -13.51 -8.40 6.63
N SER A 646 -12.64 -8.00 5.71
CA SER A 646 -12.58 -6.61 5.26
C SER A 646 -13.76 -6.27 4.36
N ARG A 647 -14.15 -4.99 4.36
CA ARG A 647 -14.96 -4.47 3.25
C ARG A 647 -14.21 -4.60 1.91
N SER A 648 -14.94 -4.65 0.81
CA SER A 648 -14.34 -4.72 -0.53
C SER A 648 -13.69 -3.39 -0.92
N ARG A 649 -12.50 -3.44 -1.53
CA ARG A 649 -11.83 -2.29 -2.16
C ARG A 649 -11.98 -2.36 -3.68
N ILE A 650 -12.28 -1.24 -4.31
CA ILE A 650 -12.21 -1.11 -5.76
C ILE A 650 -10.84 -0.58 -6.14
N MET A 651 -10.09 -1.36 -6.91
CA MET A 651 -8.79 -0.94 -7.43
C MET A 651 -8.98 0.21 -8.43
N PHE A 652 -8.18 1.27 -8.29
CA PHE A 652 -8.33 2.53 -9.03
C PHE A 652 -8.23 2.39 -10.56
N ASP A 653 -7.59 1.34 -11.05
CA ASP A 653 -7.32 1.04 -12.46
C ASP A 653 -8.35 0.08 -13.09
N THR A 654 -9.30 -0.42 -12.32
CA THR A 654 -10.25 -1.43 -12.80
C THR A 654 -11.42 -0.74 -13.50
N SER A 655 -11.63 -1.07 -14.78
CA SER A 655 -12.82 -0.60 -15.51
C SER A 655 -14.09 -1.25 -14.96
N GLU A 656 -15.24 -0.60 -15.09
CA GLU A 656 -16.53 -1.16 -14.65
C GLU A 656 -16.81 -2.53 -15.28
N LYS A 657 -16.42 -2.71 -16.55
CA LYS A 657 -16.53 -4.00 -17.26
C LYS A 657 -15.66 -5.07 -16.60
N LEU A 658 -14.37 -4.78 -16.38
CA LEU A 658 -13.45 -5.72 -15.73
C LEU A 658 -13.85 -6.00 -14.27
N HIS A 659 -14.53 -5.06 -13.64
CA HIS A 659 -15.07 -5.18 -12.31
C HIS A 659 -16.27 -6.13 -12.24
N LYS A 660 -17.26 -5.95 -13.12
CA LYS A 660 -18.43 -6.84 -13.23
C LYS A 660 -18.04 -8.27 -13.60
N GLU A 661 -16.96 -8.44 -14.37
CA GLU A 661 -16.39 -9.75 -14.71
C GLU A 661 -15.60 -10.39 -13.54
N ARG A 662 -15.30 -9.64 -12.47
CA ARG A 662 -14.49 -10.05 -11.32
C ARG A 662 -15.25 -9.95 -10.00
N LEU A 663 -16.52 -10.39 -9.97
CA LEU A 663 -17.19 -10.65 -8.70
C LEU A 663 -16.31 -11.59 -7.86
N ILE A 664 -16.14 -11.28 -6.58
CA ILE A 664 -15.17 -12.00 -5.73
C ILE A 664 -15.86 -13.16 -4.99
N TRP A 665 -17.16 -13.07 -4.72
CA TRP A 665 -17.97 -14.07 -4.04
C TRP A 665 -19.43 -14.03 -4.52
N ASN A 666 -20.18 -15.12 -4.31
CA ASN A 666 -21.62 -15.24 -4.55
C ASN A 666 -22.36 -15.61 -3.25
N ALA A 667 -23.69 -15.46 -3.26
CA ALA A 667 -24.56 -15.84 -2.17
C ALA A 667 -25.78 -16.62 -2.69
N LYS A 668 -26.26 -17.58 -1.90
CA LYS A 668 -27.51 -18.31 -2.16
C LYS A 668 -28.18 -18.72 -0.86
N VAL A 669 -29.50 -18.92 -0.89
CA VAL A 669 -30.21 -19.53 0.24
C VAL A 669 -29.76 -20.98 0.38
N GLU A 670 -29.30 -21.34 1.57
CA GLU A 670 -28.90 -22.71 1.91
C GLU A 670 -30.03 -23.46 2.61
N ASP A 671 -30.68 -22.81 3.57
CA ASP A 671 -31.81 -23.32 4.31
C ASP A 671 -32.70 -22.16 4.80
N GLU A 672 -33.99 -22.40 5.00
CA GLU A 672 -34.93 -21.37 5.44
C GLU A 672 -36.11 -21.98 6.21
N ASP A 673 -36.31 -21.49 7.44
CA ASP A 673 -37.46 -21.80 8.30
C ASP A 673 -38.21 -20.51 8.69
N GLU A 674 -39.28 -20.65 9.50
CA GLU A 674 -40.12 -19.52 9.94
C GLU A 674 -39.32 -18.41 10.66
N HIS A 675 -38.23 -18.77 11.35
CA HIS A 675 -37.47 -17.88 12.23
C HIS A 675 -36.08 -17.51 11.67
N THR A 676 -35.51 -18.33 10.80
CA THR A 676 -34.11 -18.25 10.37
C THR A 676 -34.00 -18.44 8.87
N GLN A 677 -33.30 -17.53 8.21
CA GLN A 677 -32.81 -17.73 6.85
C GLN A 677 -31.30 -17.94 6.89
N MET A 678 -30.80 -19.05 6.33
CA MET A 678 -29.37 -19.32 6.22
C MET A 678 -28.90 -19.03 4.79
N ILE A 679 -27.91 -18.15 4.65
CA ILE A 679 -27.36 -17.73 3.36
C ILE A 679 -25.92 -18.21 3.26
N LEU A 680 -25.64 -19.09 2.31
CA LEU A 680 -24.29 -19.56 2.02
C LEU A 680 -23.56 -18.58 1.10
N LEU A 681 -22.40 -18.11 1.55
CA LEU A 681 -21.45 -17.33 0.78
C LEU A 681 -20.28 -18.21 0.32
N THR A 682 -19.98 -18.16 -0.97
CA THR A 682 -18.90 -18.91 -1.63
C THR A 682 -18.07 -17.96 -2.48
N SER A 683 -16.77 -18.24 -2.63
CA SER A 683 -15.96 -17.43 -3.55
C SER A 683 -16.42 -17.65 -5.00
N ALA A 684 -16.30 -16.62 -5.84
CA ALA A 684 -16.73 -16.72 -7.23
C ALA A 684 -15.92 -17.76 -8.01
N MET A 685 -14.65 -17.96 -7.63
CA MET A 685 -13.81 -19.02 -8.20
C MET A 685 -14.31 -20.41 -7.84
N TYR A 686 -14.83 -20.61 -6.63
CA TYR A 686 -15.45 -21.88 -6.24
C TYR A 686 -16.65 -22.18 -7.13
N ASP A 687 -17.61 -21.26 -7.23
CA ASP A 687 -18.84 -21.49 -8.01
C ASP A 687 -18.58 -21.65 -9.51
N ARG A 688 -17.60 -20.89 -10.04
CA ARG A 688 -17.21 -20.97 -11.45
C ARG A 688 -16.73 -22.37 -11.85
N TYR A 689 -16.01 -23.06 -10.96
CA TYR A 689 -15.31 -24.30 -11.30
C TYR A 689 -15.88 -25.55 -10.63
N ILE A 690 -16.74 -25.45 -9.61
CA ILE A 690 -17.23 -26.61 -8.84
C ILE A 690 -17.86 -27.67 -9.75
N GLN A 691 -18.72 -27.29 -10.71
CA GLN A 691 -19.41 -28.26 -11.57
C GLN A 691 -18.43 -29.06 -12.45
N GLN A 692 -17.52 -28.38 -13.14
CA GLN A 692 -16.53 -29.05 -14.01
C GLN A 692 -15.56 -29.90 -13.20
N THR A 693 -15.15 -29.39 -12.03
CA THR A 693 -14.26 -30.10 -11.10
C THR A 693 -14.91 -31.40 -10.62
N MET A 694 -16.19 -31.36 -10.25
CA MET A 694 -16.94 -32.53 -9.80
C MET A 694 -17.18 -33.55 -10.94
N GLN A 695 -17.52 -33.10 -12.14
CA GLN A 695 -17.68 -33.99 -13.31
C GLN A 695 -16.40 -34.76 -13.61
N LEU A 696 -15.26 -34.07 -13.65
CA LEU A 696 -13.96 -34.70 -13.84
C LEU A 696 -13.56 -35.59 -12.67
N SER A 697 -13.84 -35.16 -11.44
CA SER A 697 -13.61 -35.99 -10.24
C SER A 697 -14.40 -37.30 -10.34
N ALA A 698 -15.68 -37.25 -10.73
CA ALA A 698 -16.52 -38.43 -10.90
C ALA A 698 -16.00 -39.39 -11.99
N MET A 699 -15.52 -38.88 -13.13
CA MET A 699 -14.86 -39.70 -14.17
C MET A 699 -13.66 -40.50 -13.65
N TRP A 700 -13.02 -40.01 -12.58
CA TRP A 700 -11.87 -40.61 -11.92
C TRP A 700 -12.24 -41.28 -10.59
N ASN A 701 -13.52 -41.59 -10.35
CA ASN A 701 -14.02 -42.17 -9.09
C ASN A 701 -13.60 -41.38 -7.83
N HIS A 702 -13.46 -40.06 -7.98
CA HIS A 702 -13.00 -39.13 -6.95
C HIS A 702 -11.58 -39.41 -6.41
N SER A 703 -10.74 -40.14 -7.16
CA SER A 703 -9.36 -40.45 -6.78
C SER A 703 -8.40 -39.28 -6.93
N ILE A 704 -8.74 -38.29 -7.77
CA ILE A 704 -7.95 -37.08 -7.99
C ILE A 704 -8.44 -35.95 -7.09
N ASP A 705 -7.49 -35.24 -6.48
CA ASP A 705 -7.75 -34.06 -5.64
C ASP A 705 -8.48 -32.95 -6.41
N LEU A 706 -9.51 -32.36 -5.77
CA LEU A 706 -10.35 -31.33 -6.41
C LEU A 706 -9.56 -30.06 -6.73
N ASN A 707 -8.60 -29.67 -5.88
CA ASN A 707 -7.79 -28.48 -6.10
C ASN A 707 -6.77 -28.69 -7.22
N LEU A 708 -6.26 -29.90 -7.43
CA LEU A 708 -5.44 -30.23 -8.60
C LEU A 708 -6.24 -30.12 -9.90
N ILE A 709 -7.46 -30.68 -9.95
CA ILE A 709 -8.35 -30.54 -11.13
C ILE A 709 -8.63 -29.07 -11.42
N TYR A 710 -8.98 -28.31 -10.38
CA TYR A 710 -9.20 -26.87 -10.47
C TYR A 710 -7.98 -26.11 -11.00
N LEU A 711 -6.79 -26.39 -10.47
CA LEU A 711 -5.55 -25.75 -10.92
C LEU A 711 -5.34 -25.96 -12.43
N LEU A 712 -5.60 -27.16 -12.93
CA LEU A 712 -5.49 -27.46 -14.35
C LEU A 712 -6.55 -26.72 -15.18
N LEU A 713 -7.80 -26.68 -14.71
CA LEU A 713 -8.89 -25.96 -15.38
C LEU A 713 -8.63 -24.45 -15.42
N SER A 714 -8.11 -23.87 -14.34
CA SER A 714 -7.88 -22.42 -14.24
C SER A 714 -6.66 -21.96 -15.04
N LYS A 715 -5.54 -22.69 -14.99
CA LYS A 715 -4.28 -22.29 -15.62
C LYS A 715 -4.22 -22.54 -17.12
N LEU A 716 -4.78 -23.67 -17.58
CA LEU A 716 -4.63 -24.07 -18.98
C LEU A 716 -5.69 -23.42 -19.89
N GLN A 717 -6.60 -22.59 -19.35
CA GLN A 717 -7.72 -21.96 -20.07
C GLN A 717 -8.43 -22.96 -21.00
N ILE A 718 -8.57 -24.21 -20.55
CA ILE A 718 -9.10 -25.31 -21.34
C ILE A 718 -10.59 -25.08 -21.52
N SER A 719 -11.02 -24.81 -22.75
CA SER A 719 -12.44 -24.85 -23.12
C SER A 719 -12.96 -26.29 -23.01
N MET A 720 -14.28 -26.46 -22.88
CA MET A 720 -14.95 -27.76 -22.75
C MET A 720 -14.61 -28.74 -23.90
N GLU A 721 -14.26 -28.21 -25.08
CA GLU A 721 -13.83 -28.96 -26.26
C GLU A 721 -12.44 -29.62 -26.13
N ARG A 722 -11.65 -29.27 -25.10
CA ARG A 722 -10.28 -29.78 -24.85
C ARG A 722 -10.17 -30.67 -23.61
N LEU A 723 -11.27 -31.18 -23.06
CA LEU A 723 -11.27 -32.16 -21.94
C LEU A 723 -10.42 -33.41 -22.24
N ASN A 724 -10.32 -33.81 -23.51
CA ASN A 724 -9.46 -34.91 -23.94
C ASN A 724 -7.96 -34.64 -23.70
N GLY A 725 -7.53 -33.38 -23.78
CA GLY A 725 -6.16 -32.97 -23.45
C GLY A 725 -5.88 -33.05 -21.95
N LEU A 726 -6.84 -32.62 -21.13
CA LEU A 726 -6.77 -32.70 -19.67
C LEU A 726 -6.66 -34.16 -19.19
N ASN A 727 -7.53 -35.03 -19.69
CA ASN A 727 -7.50 -36.46 -19.32
C ASN A 727 -6.17 -37.12 -19.70
N LYS A 728 -5.56 -36.75 -20.83
CA LYS A 728 -4.23 -37.24 -21.19
C LYS A 728 -3.16 -36.81 -20.19
N VAL A 729 -3.21 -35.55 -19.72
CA VAL A 729 -2.27 -35.05 -18.70
C VAL A 729 -2.49 -35.78 -17.37
N LEU A 730 -3.73 -35.96 -16.93
CA LEU A 730 -4.05 -36.69 -15.71
C LEU A 730 -3.65 -38.17 -15.78
N LEU A 731 -3.86 -38.84 -16.93
CA LEU A 731 -3.39 -40.23 -17.16
C LEU A 731 -1.86 -40.33 -17.12
N ALA A 732 -1.16 -39.39 -17.77
CA ALA A 732 0.30 -39.36 -17.72
C ALA A 732 0.81 -39.10 -16.30
N PHE A 733 0.15 -38.22 -15.55
CA PHE A 733 0.48 -37.94 -14.16
C PHE A 733 0.20 -39.14 -13.24
N ASP A 734 -0.96 -39.79 -13.34
CA ASP A 734 -1.30 -40.97 -12.53
C ASP A 734 -0.36 -42.15 -12.81
N ALA A 735 -0.02 -42.37 -14.09
CA ALA A 735 0.98 -43.37 -14.47
C ALA A 735 2.38 -43.03 -13.91
N TRP A 736 2.80 -41.76 -14.02
CA TRP A 736 4.08 -41.31 -13.46
C TRP A 736 4.12 -41.44 -11.94
N LYS A 737 3.02 -41.10 -11.25
CA LYS A 737 2.90 -41.15 -9.79
C LYS A 737 3.12 -42.57 -9.25
N LYS A 738 2.64 -43.59 -9.99
CA LYS A 738 2.81 -45.02 -9.66
C LYS A 738 4.18 -45.60 -10.03
N GLN A 739 4.99 -44.89 -10.80
CA GLN A 739 6.32 -45.35 -11.22
C GLN A 739 7.42 -44.93 -10.24
N ASN A 740 8.53 -45.68 -10.22
CA ASN A 740 9.81 -45.30 -9.61
C ASN A 740 9.74 -44.80 -8.15
N ASN A 741 8.76 -45.29 -7.37
CA ASN A 741 8.51 -44.84 -5.99
C ASN A 741 8.41 -43.31 -5.86
N ASN A 742 7.84 -42.62 -6.86
CA ASN A 742 7.77 -41.16 -6.87
C ASN A 742 7.00 -40.57 -5.67
N GLU A 743 5.97 -41.26 -5.18
CA GLU A 743 5.31 -40.88 -3.92
C GLU A 743 6.25 -40.95 -2.72
N GLN A 744 7.07 -41.99 -2.61
CA GLN A 744 8.04 -42.14 -1.53
C GLN A 744 9.13 -41.05 -1.61
N ARG A 745 9.62 -40.74 -2.81
CA ARG A 745 10.55 -39.62 -3.05
C ARG A 745 9.93 -38.28 -2.65
N TYR A 746 8.63 -38.10 -2.86
CA TYR A 746 7.93 -36.90 -2.41
C TYR A 746 7.87 -36.82 -0.88
N GLU A 747 7.55 -37.92 -0.18
CA GLU A 747 7.52 -37.93 1.29
C GLU A 747 8.88 -37.54 1.90
N GLU A 748 10.01 -37.87 1.26
CA GLU A 748 11.35 -37.44 1.69
C GLU A 748 11.55 -35.91 1.64
N ILE A 749 10.88 -35.20 0.71
CA ILE A 749 11.01 -33.75 0.51
C ILE A 749 9.76 -32.94 0.92
N LYS A 750 8.70 -33.61 1.40
CA LYS A 750 7.40 -33.01 1.76
C LYS A 750 7.54 -31.88 2.78
N SER A 751 8.44 -32.02 3.75
CA SER A 751 8.70 -30.98 4.74
C SER A 751 9.21 -29.67 4.10
N GLU A 752 9.94 -29.75 2.99
CA GLU A 752 10.40 -28.56 2.26
C GLU A 752 9.21 -27.82 1.63
N PHE A 753 8.25 -28.54 1.04
CA PHE A 753 7.01 -27.96 0.53
C PHE A 753 6.17 -27.31 1.64
N VAL A 754 5.99 -28.00 2.77
CA VAL A 754 5.24 -27.45 3.92
C VAL A 754 5.91 -26.18 4.44
N ASN A 755 7.24 -26.15 4.61
CA ASN A 755 7.98 -24.94 4.99
C ASN A 755 7.91 -23.81 3.95
N ASN A 756 7.38 -24.09 2.76
CA ASN A 756 7.06 -23.14 1.69
C ASN A 756 5.55 -22.90 1.54
N ARG A 757 4.74 -23.23 2.55
CA ARG A 757 3.28 -23.05 2.56
C ARG A 757 2.56 -23.80 1.44
N CYS A 758 3.11 -24.94 1.02
CA CYS A 758 2.53 -25.82 0.02
C CYS A 758 1.94 -27.06 0.70
N CYS A 759 0.71 -26.94 1.22
CA CYS A 759 0.06 -28.00 2.00
C CYS A 759 -0.67 -29.07 1.17
N ASN A 760 -0.89 -28.86 -0.13
CA ASN A 760 -1.62 -29.82 -0.98
C ASN A 760 -0.67 -30.80 -1.67
N ASP A 761 -0.66 -32.04 -1.18
CA ASP A 761 0.19 -33.12 -1.67
C ASP A 761 0.03 -33.40 -3.18
N ALA A 762 -1.20 -33.33 -3.70
CA ALA A 762 -1.47 -33.60 -5.11
C ALA A 762 -0.88 -32.52 -6.03
N ILE A 763 -0.98 -31.24 -5.64
CA ILE A 763 -0.35 -30.13 -6.37
C ILE A 763 1.18 -30.23 -6.28
N ASN A 764 1.73 -30.61 -5.13
CA ASN A 764 3.17 -30.75 -4.94
C ASN A 764 3.75 -31.85 -5.84
N LEU A 765 3.15 -33.05 -5.81
CA LEU A 765 3.49 -34.17 -6.70
C LEU A 765 3.37 -33.78 -8.17
N PHE A 766 2.30 -33.08 -8.54
CA PHE A 766 2.09 -32.62 -9.90
C PHE A 766 3.16 -31.60 -10.34
N SER A 767 3.63 -30.76 -9.42
CA SER A 767 4.72 -29.81 -9.69
C SER A 767 6.04 -30.54 -10.00
N ILE A 768 6.34 -31.61 -9.26
CA ILE A 768 7.52 -32.46 -9.53
C ILE A 768 7.40 -33.10 -10.92
N PHE A 769 6.21 -33.64 -11.24
CA PHE A 769 5.93 -34.22 -12.55
C PHE A 769 6.18 -33.21 -13.69
N LEU A 770 5.64 -31.99 -13.59
CA LEU A 770 5.84 -30.97 -14.62
C LEU A 770 7.32 -30.57 -14.77
N PHE A 771 8.06 -30.53 -13.67
CA PHE A 771 9.49 -30.24 -13.68
C PHE A 771 10.30 -31.35 -14.37
N GLU A 772 10.06 -32.62 -14.02
CA GLU A 772 10.73 -33.76 -14.67
C GLU A 772 10.40 -33.88 -16.17
N LYS A 773 9.24 -33.35 -16.60
CA LYS A 773 8.86 -33.24 -18.01
C LYS A 773 9.38 -31.98 -18.71
N ASN A 774 10.22 -31.17 -18.05
CA ASN A 774 10.76 -29.90 -18.57
C ASN A 774 9.68 -28.91 -19.01
N VAL A 775 8.51 -28.96 -18.38
CA VAL A 775 7.39 -28.03 -18.64
C VAL A 775 7.57 -26.74 -17.84
N LEU A 776 8.22 -26.81 -16.68
CA LEU A 776 8.45 -25.65 -15.80
C LEU A 776 9.77 -24.95 -16.13
N HIS A 777 9.74 -23.61 -16.07
CA HIS A 777 10.93 -22.75 -16.14
C HIS A 777 11.35 -22.20 -14.76
N THR A 778 10.65 -22.59 -13.70
CA THR A 778 10.93 -22.26 -12.29
C THR A 778 11.24 -23.53 -11.53
N THR A 779 11.74 -23.41 -10.30
CA THR A 779 11.89 -24.60 -9.46
C THR A 779 10.51 -25.18 -9.08
N VAL A 780 10.51 -26.45 -8.65
CA VAL A 780 9.30 -27.16 -8.25
C VAL A 780 8.56 -26.43 -7.12
N ILE A 781 9.30 -25.97 -6.12
CA ILE A 781 8.75 -25.33 -4.91
C ILE A 781 8.21 -23.95 -5.23
N GLU A 782 8.93 -23.16 -6.05
CA GLU A 782 8.46 -21.85 -6.49
C GLU A 782 7.10 -21.96 -7.22
N TYR A 783 6.96 -22.96 -8.10
CA TYR A 783 5.72 -23.22 -8.81
C TYR A 783 4.59 -23.66 -7.87
N ALA A 784 4.84 -24.64 -7.00
CA ALA A 784 3.85 -25.14 -6.05
C ALA A 784 3.36 -24.05 -5.08
N THR A 785 4.27 -23.20 -4.61
CA THR A 785 3.96 -22.08 -3.71
C THR A 785 3.10 -21.04 -4.44
N ALA A 786 3.49 -20.67 -5.66
CA ALA A 786 2.73 -19.75 -6.48
C ALA A 786 1.34 -20.31 -6.83
N ALA A 787 1.24 -21.61 -7.13
CA ALA A 787 -0.03 -22.27 -7.41
C ALA A 787 -0.97 -22.22 -6.19
N THR A 788 -0.48 -22.64 -5.02
CA THR A 788 -1.24 -22.68 -3.76
C THR A 788 -1.76 -21.29 -3.38
N LEU A 789 -0.86 -20.29 -3.31
CA LEU A 789 -1.21 -18.98 -2.78
C LEU A 789 -1.94 -18.07 -3.79
N SER A 790 -1.66 -18.21 -5.09
CA SER A 790 -2.32 -17.35 -6.09
C SER A 790 -3.69 -17.86 -6.54
N GLN A 791 -3.91 -19.18 -6.50
CA GLN A 791 -5.17 -19.80 -6.95
C GLN A 791 -6.14 -20.08 -5.80
N GLY A 792 -5.67 -20.07 -4.55
CA GLY A 792 -6.51 -20.05 -3.37
C GLY A 792 -7.29 -21.35 -3.12
N SER A 793 -6.77 -22.50 -3.60
CA SER A 793 -7.29 -23.87 -3.40
C SER A 793 -8.73 -23.93 -2.83
N PRO A 794 -9.74 -23.58 -3.64
CA PRO A 794 -11.06 -23.22 -3.13
C PRO A 794 -11.88 -24.41 -2.63
N PHE A 795 -11.45 -25.64 -2.89
CA PHE A 795 -12.17 -26.85 -2.52
C PHE A 795 -11.62 -27.46 -1.22
N VAL A 796 -12.52 -28.04 -0.42
CA VAL A 796 -12.21 -28.79 0.81
C VAL A 796 -12.69 -30.23 0.68
N GLU A 797 -12.21 -31.13 1.54
CA GLU A 797 -12.53 -32.56 1.42
C GLU A 797 -14.05 -32.82 1.52
N ARG A 798 -14.76 -32.00 2.31
CA ARG A 798 -16.22 -32.07 2.49
C ARG A 798 -17.01 -31.86 1.19
N ASP A 799 -16.45 -31.16 0.20
CA ASP A 799 -17.13 -30.87 -1.07
C ASP A 799 -17.40 -32.13 -1.90
N LYS A 800 -16.56 -33.17 -1.73
CA LYS A 800 -16.78 -34.47 -2.36
C LYS A 800 -18.09 -35.13 -1.90
N TYR A 801 -18.49 -34.91 -0.64
CA TYR A 801 -19.66 -35.54 -0.05
C TYR A 801 -20.96 -34.79 -0.35
N LYS A 802 -20.95 -33.45 -0.34
CA LYS A 802 -22.14 -32.62 -0.62
C LYS A 802 -22.75 -32.91 -2.00
N ASN A 803 -21.92 -33.26 -2.99
CA ASN A 803 -22.40 -33.56 -4.34
C ASN A 803 -22.77 -35.04 -4.56
N ARG A 804 -22.14 -35.99 -3.86
CA ARG A 804 -22.55 -37.41 -3.91
C ARG A 804 -24.00 -37.60 -3.48
N VAL A 805 -24.49 -36.84 -2.51
CA VAL A 805 -25.90 -36.88 -2.07
C VAL A 805 -26.83 -36.40 -3.19
N LYS A 806 -26.45 -35.36 -3.94
CA LYS A 806 -27.22 -34.89 -5.10
C LYS A 806 -27.22 -35.92 -6.24
N ASP A 807 -26.10 -36.55 -6.53
CA ASP A 807 -26.00 -37.62 -7.55
C ASP A 807 -26.78 -38.89 -7.16
N LEU A 808 -26.83 -39.23 -5.86
CA LEU A 808 -27.66 -40.31 -5.32
C LEU A 808 -29.18 -39.99 -5.37
N ILE A 809 -29.56 -38.72 -5.24
CA ILE A 809 -30.96 -38.28 -5.37
C ILE A 809 -31.36 -38.26 -6.85
N TRP A 810 -30.48 -37.79 -7.75
CA TRP A 810 -30.70 -37.80 -9.20
C TRP A 810 -30.77 -39.22 -9.78
N SER A 811 -29.89 -40.13 -9.35
CA SER A 811 -29.92 -41.54 -9.78
C SER A 811 -31.13 -42.32 -9.24
N LYS A 812 -31.71 -41.92 -8.10
CA LYS A 812 -32.99 -42.47 -7.61
C LYS A 812 -34.20 -41.93 -8.38
N GLN A 813 -34.16 -40.70 -8.89
CA GLN A 813 -35.24 -40.16 -9.73
C GLN A 813 -35.24 -40.73 -11.16
N THR A 814 -34.08 -41.07 -11.72
CA THR A 814 -34.01 -41.79 -13.02
C THR A 814 -34.29 -43.29 -12.92
N PHE A 815 -34.39 -43.86 -11.70
CA PHE A 815 -34.86 -45.24 -11.49
C PHE A 815 -36.39 -45.35 -11.33
N PHE A 816 -37.11 -44.22 -11.27
CA PHE A 816 -38.57 -44.16 -11.12
C PHE A 816 -39.30 -43.49 -12.31
N CYS A 817 -38.60 -43.27 -13.42
CA CYS A 817 -39.16 -43.08 -14.77
C CYS A 817 -38.72 -44.25 -15.64
#